data_AF-A0A078J708-F1
#
_entry.id   AF-A0A078J708-F1
#
_cell.length_a   1.000
_cell.length_b   1.000
_cell.length_c   1.000
_cell.angle_alpha   90.00
_cell.angle_beta   90.00
_cell.angle_gamma   90.00
#
_symmetry.space_group_name_H-M   'P 1'
#
loop_
_entity.id
_entity.type
_entity.pdbx_description
1 polymer ?
#
loop_
_entity_poly.entity_id
_entity_poly.type
_entity_poly.pdbx_seq_one_letter_code
_entity_poly.pdbx_strand_id
1 'polypeptide(L)'
;MMMPRCFVSLIQAFFLSLVLLLHHVGGESQAASHHHHRELQAYRRPLQDCPGCTTTSASSLHYDPDLKDVNIVATYSDHHGNIRLGSVKMGDLSSSWLFHHPLLPPNNNKPPSQLVTPRDSFQNDSRMEESASYSSTNQTDNHFPHVEFTSPAKLKRQSLRQERRAQRTLELIQQDKESDKQMQEAAIHKSMTFENSLVGKYSIWRRDYESPNADAILKLMRDQIIMAKAYAHIAKSKNASNLYLFLTQQSRENQRVLGKATSDADLPSRALEQAKAMGHALSLAKDELYDCHELAKKFRAMLQSTERNVDGLKKKGTFLIQLAAKTFPQPLHCLSLQLAADYFLLGFNEEEEDVVKKDAKFEDPSLYHYAIFSDNVLATSVVVNSTVLNAKQPEKHVFHIVTDKLNFAAMKMWFRVNAPSDATIQVENINDFKWLNSSYCSVLRQLESARLKEYYFKANHPSSISAGADNLKYRNPKYLSMLNHLRFYLPEVYPKLDKILFLDDDIVVQKDLAPLWEVDMQGKVNGAVETCKESFHRFDKYLNFSNPKISENFDAGACGWAFGMNMFDLREWRKRNITGIYHYWQDMNEDRTLWKLGSLPPGLITFYNLTYAMERSWHVLGLGYDPALNQTAIENAAVVHYNGNYKPWLGLAFAKYKPYWSKYVEYDNPYLRLCNINE
;
A
#
# COMPACT_ATOMS: atom_id res chain seq x y z
N MET A 1 -26.23 -39.99 -50.70
CA MET A 1 -25.93 -38.72 -51.42
C MET A 1 -24.71 -38.11 -50.73
N MET A 2 -23.47 -38.37 -51.17
CA MET A 2 -22.72 -37.69 -52.25
C MET A 2 -22.63 -36.15 -52.10
N MET A 3 -21.54 -35.70 -51.42
CA MET A 3 -20.53 -34.65 -51.74
C MET A 3 -20.97 -33.27 -52.33
N PRO A 4 -20.28 -32.14 -52.02
CA PRO A 4 -18.81 -31.95 -52.18
C PRO A 4 -18.10 -31.15 -51.04
N ARG A 5 -16.93 -31.54 -50.50
CA ARG A 5 -15.56 -31.41 -51.06
C ARG A 5 -15.31 -30.14 -51.89
N CYS A 6 -15.34 -28.96 -51.24
CA CYS A 6 -14.66 -27.77 -51.77
C CYS A 6 -14.17 -26.73 -50.74
N PHE A 7 -14.28 -26.95 -49.42
CA PHE A 7 -13.90 -25.92 -48.41
C PHE A 7 -12.67 -26.25 -47.54
N VAL A 8 -12.09 -27.44 -47.67
CA VAL A 8 -10.96 -27.87 -46.81
C VAL A 8 -9.58 -27.57 -47.45
N SER A 9 -9.50 -27.34 -48.77
CA SER A 9 -8.22 -27.08 -49.46
C SER A 9 -7.77 -25.60 -49.48
N LEU A 10 -8.64 -24.62 -49.19
CA LEU A 10 -8.22 -23.21 -49.15
C LEU A 10 -7.54 -22.81 -47.83
N ILE A 11 -7.86 -23.50 -46.73
CA ILE A 11 -7.33 -23.15 -45.40
C ILE A 11 -5.91 -23.71 -45.20
N GLN A 12 -5.57 -24.85 -45.82
CA GLN A 12 -4.20 -25.40 -45.76
C GLN A 12 -3.21 -24.67 -46.69
N ALA A 13 -3.66 -24.06 -47.79
CA ALA A 13 -2.80 -23.29 -48.69
C ALA A 13 -2.39 -21.92 -48.10
N PHE A 14 -3.27 -21.29 -47.31
CA PHE A 14 -2.99 -19.99 -46.68
C PHE A 14 -2.01 -20.09 -45.50
N PHE A 15 -1.99 -21.24 -44.81
CA PHE A 15 -1.05 -21.48 -43.70
C PHE A 15 0.36 -21.85 -44.18
N LEU A 16 0.53 -22.45 -45.36
CA LEU A 16 1.85 -22.71 -45.93
C LEU A 16 2.49 -21.47 -46.59
N SER A 17 1.71 -20.53 -47.15
CA SER A 17 2.27 -19.30 -47.72
C SER A 17 2.76 -18.31 -46.66
N LEU A 18 2.16 -18.31 -45.46
CA LEU A 18 2.58 -17.45 -44.36
C LEU A 18 3.88 -17.92 -43.69
N VAL A 19 4.14 -19.23 -43.71
CA VAL A 19 5.37 -19.83 -43.13
C VAL A 19 6.57 -19.73 -44.08
N LEU A 20 6.36 -19.65 -45.40
CA LEU A 20 7.43 -19.46 -46.39
C LEU A 20 7.84 -17.99 -46.62
N LEU A 21 6.98 -17.02 -46.31
CA LEU A 21 7.32 -15.58 -46.34
C LEU A 21 8.14 -15.13 -45.11
N LEU A 22 8.20 -15.93 -44.05
CA LEU A 22 9.01 -15.66 -42.85
C LEU A 22 10.43 -16.28 -42.91
N HIS A 23 10.82 -16.92 -44.02
CA HIS A 23 12.13 -17.58 -44.17
C HIS A 23 12.96 -17.11 -45.38
N HIS A 24 12.60 -16.01 -46.06
CA HIS A 24 13.36 -15.52 -47.22
C HIS A 24 13.58 -14.00 -47.34
N VAL A 25 13.61 -13.27 -46.23
CA VAL A 25 14.21 -11.92 -46.22
C VAL A 25 15.15 -11.79 -45.02
N GLY A 26 16.29 -12.47 -45.15
CA GLY A 26 17.52 -12.20 -44.41
C GLY A 26 18.66 -12.23 -45.41
N GLY A 27 19.23 -11.06 -45.73
CA GLY A 27 20.32 -10.95 -46.70
C GLY A 27 20.62 -9.51 -47.13
N GLU A 28 21.47 -8.85 -46.33
CA GLU A 28 22.39 -7.75 -46.68
C GLU A 28 21.87 -6.38 -47.16
N SER A 29 22.04 -5.38 -46.29
CA SER A 29 22.76 -4.13 -46.61
C SER A 29 23.22 -3.48 -45.30
N GLN A 30 24.47 -3.74 -44.92
CA GLN A 30 25.19 -3.03 -43.87
C GLN A 30 25.53 -1.61 -44.35
N ALA A 31 25.00 -0.61 -43.66
CA ALA A 31 25.57 0.73 -43.61
C ALA A 31 25.75 1.09 -42.13
N ALA A 32 27.00 1.29 -41.74
CA ALA A 32 27.47 1.42 -40.37
C ALA A 32 26.88 2.63 -39.65
N SER A 33 26.31 2.42 -38.45
CA SER A 33 26.36 3.40 -37.36
C SER A 33 27.05 2.75 -36.17
N HIS A 34 28.28 3.18 -35.91
CA HIS A 34 29.05 2.78 -34.74
C HIS A 34 28.36 3.30 -33.47
N HIS A 35 27.60 2.44 -32.79
CA HIS A 35 27.31 2.64 -31.37
C HIS A 35 28.46 2.01 -30.57
N HIS A 36 29.26 2.85 -29.93
CA HIS A 36 30.25 2.43 -28.95
C HIS A 36 29.54 1.80 -27.74
N HIS A 37 29.37 0.48 -27.76
CA HIS A 37 29.24 -0.30 -26.53
C HIS A 37 30.51 -0.10 -25.70
N ARG A 38 30.42 0.70 -24.64
CA ARG A 38 31.45 0.72 -23.60
C ARG A 38 31.37 -0.63 -22.88
N GLU A 39 32.29 -1.53 -23.20
CA GLU A 39 32.39 -2.85 -22.60
C GLU A 39 32.51 -2.76 -21.07
N LEU A 40 31.45 -3.14 -20.36
CA LEU A 40 31.47 -3.45 -18.92
C LEU A 40 32.49 -4.55 -18.55
N GLN A 41 33.02 -5.29 -19.53
CA GLN A 41 34.09 -6.27 -19.32
C GLN A 41 35.44 -5.64 -18.96
N ALA A 42 35.70 -4.38 -19.35
CA ALA A 42 36.97 -3.71 -19.04
C ALA A 42 37.15 -3.39 -17.54
N TYR A 43 36.07 -3.41 -16.75
CA TYR A 43 36.10 -3.07 -15.31
C TYR A 43 36.06 -4.29 -14.37
N ARG A 44 35.91 -5.51 -14.90
CA ARG A 44 36.08 -6.73 -14.09
C ARG A 44 37.54 -7.18 -14.11
N ARG A 45 38.36 -6.65 -13.19
CA ARG A 45 39.58 -7.38 -12.80
C ARG A 45 39.16 -8.64 -12.02
N PRO A 46 39.67 -9.84 -12.36
CA PRO A 46 39.50 -11.02 -11.52
C PRO A 46 40.17 -10.78 -10.16
N LEU A 47 39.45 -11.09 -9.08
CA LEU A 47 39.99 -11.19 -7.72
C LEU A 47 40.92 -12.41 -7.63
N GLN A 48 42.11 -12.32 -8.21
CA GLN A 48 43.20 -13.28 -8.05
C GLN A 48 44.50 -12.61 -8.50
N ASP A 49 45.09 -11.85 -7.59
CA ASP A 49 46.54 -11.66 -7.42
C ASP A 49 46.75 -10.44 -6.50
N CYS A 50 46.80 -10.72 -5.19
CA CYS A 50 47.35 -9.78 -4.22
C CYS A 50 48.79 -10.21 -3.94
N PRO A 51 49.81 -9.54 -4.50
CA PRO A 51 51.20 -9.88 -4.23
C PRO A 51 51.58 -9.35 -2.84
N GLY A 52 51.62 -10.23 -1.84
CA GLY A 52 52.07 -9.88 -0.49
C GLY A 52 51.47 -10.68 0.67
N CYS A 53 50.51 -11.57 0.45
CA CYS A 53 49.95 -12.37 1.54
C CYS A 53 50.81 -13.62 1.82
N THR A 54 51.89 -13.45 2.58
CA THR A 54 52.55 -14.58 3.26
C THR A 54 51.74 -15.03 4.47
N THR A 55 51.52 -16.33 4.54
CA THR A 55 50.84 -17.08 5.60
C THR A 55 51.59 -17.02 6.93
N THR A 56 50.97 -16.46 7.97
CA THR A 56 51.30 -16.77 9.37
C THR A 56 50.05 -16.87 10.24
N SER A 57 50.01 -17.99 10.95
CA SER A 57 49.11 -18.51 11.98
C SER A 57 48.29 -17.53 12.83
N ALA A 58 47.06 -17.95 13.09
CA ALA A 58 46.13 -17.41 14.07
C ALA A 58 46.68 -17.43 15.50
N SER A 59 46.74 -16.25 16.14
CA SER A 59 46.57 -16.04 17.58
C SER A 59 46.67 -14.54 17.89
N SER A 60 45.86 -14.08 18.85
CA SER A 60 45.76 -12.73 19.43
C SER A 60 45.00 -11.65 18.64
N LEU A 61 43.66 -11.71 18.69
CA LEU A 61 42.84 -10.49 18.71
C LEU A 61 42.85 -9.95 20.15
N HIS A 62 43.34 -8.72 20.29
CA HIS A 62 43.35 -7.95 21.54
C HIS A 62 41.94 -7.90 22.15
N TYR A 63 41.83 -8.33 23.40
CA TYR A 63 40.64 -8.14 24.23
C TYR A 63 40.64 -6.68 24.69
N ASP A 64 39.68 -5.88 24.21
CA ASP A 64 39.48 -4.51 24.68
C ASP A 64 38.80 -4.55 26.07
N PRO A 65 39.45 -4.07 27.15
CA PRO A 65 38.93 -4.18 28.50
C PRO A 65 37.69 -3.30 28.77
N ASP A 66 37.35 -2.36 27.88
CA ASP A 66 36.24 -1.40 28.09
C ASP A 66 34.84 -1.94 27.67
N LEU A 67 34.75 -3.12 27.04
CA LEU A 67 33.48 -3.69 26.57
C LEU A 67 32.64 -4.38 27.65
N LYS A 68 33.15 -4.53 28.87
CA LYS A 68 32.42 -5.21 29.98
C LYS A 68 31.25 -4.39 30.54
N ASP A 69 31.25 -3.08 30.35
CA ASP A 69 30.24 -2.16 30.91
C ASP A 69 29.18 -1.69 29.90
N VAL A 70 29.10 -2.33 28.73
CA VAL A 70 28.03 -2.04 27.75
C VAL A 70 26.70 -2.58 28.26
N ASN A 71 25.75 -1.66 28.48
CA ASN A 71 24.36 -1.99 28.80
C ASN A 71 23.62 -2.42 27.53
N ILE A 72 23.20 -3.69 27.49
CA ILE A 72 22.35 -4.20 26.43
C ILE A 72 20.91 -4.04 26.88
N VAL A 73 20.18 -3.22 26.13
CA VAL A 73 18.75 -3.01 26.32
C VAL A 73 17.99 -4.01 25.45
N ALA A 74 17.35 -4.99 26.09
CA ALA A 74 16.59 -6.04 25.44
C ALA A 74 15.09 -5.85 25.67
N THR A 75 14.32 -6.00 24.60
CA THR A 75 12.85 -6.07 24.64
C THR A 75 12.42 -7.52 24.80
N TYR A 76 11.64 -7.83 25.84
CA TYR A 76 11.10 -9.18 26.07
C TYR A 76 9.61 -9.12 26.41
N SER A 77 8.84 -10.17 26.10
CA SER A 77 7.43 -10.27 26.49
C SER A 77 7.30 -10.92 27.86
N ASP A 78 6.57 -10.30 28.78
CA ASP A 78 6.21 -10.95 30.05
C ASP A 78 5.17 -12.07 29.84
N HIS A 79 4.91 -12.84 30.90
CA HIS A 79 3.96 -13.97 30.88
C HIS A 79 2.50 -13.56 30.62
N HIS A 80 2.21 -12.26 30.59
CA HIS A 80 0.92 -11.70 30.18
C HIS A 80 0.94 -11.16 28.74
N GLY A 81 2.05 -11.34 28.00
CA GLY A 81 2.21 -10.92 26.62
C GLY A 81 2.56 -9.45 26.41
N ASN A 82 2.90 -8.71 27.48
CA ASN A 82 3.29 -7.30 27.36
C ASN A 82 4.78 -7.19 27.08
N ILE A 83 5.17 -6.36 26.11
CA ILE A 83 6.57 -6.10 25.79
C ILE A 83 7.15 -5.15 26.84
N ARG A 84 8.16 -5.62 27.57
CA ARG A 84 8.94 -4.91 28.59
C ARG A 84 10.35 -4.67 28.07
N LEU A 85 11.01 -3.65 28.62
CA LEU A 85 12.41 -3.34 28.37
C LEU A 85 13.23 -3.74 29.61
N GLY A 86 14.26 -4.56 29.42
CA GLY A 86 15.24 -4.91 30.45
C GLY A 86 16.64 -4.50 30.02
N SER A 87 17.48 -4.08 30.95
CA SER A 87 18.90 -3.82 30.70
C SER A 87 19.72 -4.92 31.37
N VAL A 88 20.63 -5.54 30.63
CA VAL A 88 21.60 -6.51 31.16
C VAL A 88 23.00 -6.06 30.75
N LYS A 89 23.97 -6.17 31.65
CA LYS A 89 25.36 -5.86 31.30
C LYS A 89 25.94 -6.99 30.49
N MET A 90 26.74 -6.64 29.47
CA MET A 90 27.43 -7.60 28.60
C MET A 90 28.24 -8.64 29.40
N GLY A 91 28.82 -8.25 30.54
CA GLY A 91 29.57 -9.14 31.43
C GLY A 91 28.74 -10.22 32.16
N ASP A 92 27.42 -10.06 32.24
CA ASP A 92 26.51 -10.99 32.91
C ASP A 92 25.95 -12.07 31.97
N LEU A 93 26.29 -12.01 30.67
CA LEU A 93 25.85 -12.99 29.68
C LEU A 93 26.72 -14.25 29.71
N SER A 94 26.07 -15.41 29.59
CA SER A 94 26.78 -16.70 29.48
C SER A 94 27.67 -16.74 28.22
N SER A 95 28.80 -17.45 28.31
CA SER A 95 29.75 -17.64 27.20
C SER A 95 29.17 -18.39 25.99
N SER A 96 27.94 -18.91 26.09
CA SER A 96 27.20 -19.52 24.98
C SER A 96 26.56 -18.50 24.01
N TRP A 97 26.58 -17.21 24.34
CA TRP A 97 26.05 -16.16 23.47
C TRP A 97 27.10 -15.74 22.43
N LEU A 98 26.87 -16.07 21.16
CA LEU A 98 27.74 -15.68 20.05
C LEU A 98 27.16 -14.48 19.30
N PHE A 99 27.94 -13.41 19.19
CA PHE A 99 27.62 -12.24 18.38
C PHE A 99 27.88 -12.56 16.90
N HIS A 100 26.85 -12.51 16.06
CA HIS A 100 27.04 -12.58 14.60
C HIS A 100 27.30 -11.18 14.05
N HIS A 101 28.54 -10.93 13.60
CA HIS A 101 28.85 -9.82 12.71
C HIS A 101 28.40 -10.15 11.27
N PRO A 102 27.84 -9.21 10.49
CA PRO A 102 27.15 -9.52 9.24
C PRO A 102 28.07 -9.63 7.99
N LEU A 103 29.36 -9.88 8.17
CA LEU A 103 30.30 -10.01 7.06
C LEU A 103 30.94 -11.39 7.08
N LEU A 104 30.32 -12.34 6.38
CA LEU A 104 30.90 -13.51 5.68
C LEU A 104 29.76 -14.44 5.19
N PRO A 105 29.84 -15.04 3.98
CA PRO A 105 28.75 -15.86 3.42
C PRO A 105 28.71 -17.27 4.04
N PRO A 106 27.53 -17.94 4.08
CA PRO A 106 27.39 -19.23 4.74
C PRO A 106 27.96 -20.36 3.88
N ASN A 107 28.90 -21.11 4.45
CA ASN A 107 29.40 -22.35 3.85
C ASN A 107 28.40 -23.48 4.18
N ASN A 108 27.68 -23.95 3.16
CA ASN A 108 26.86 -25.16 3.23
C ASN A 108 27.76 -26.36 3.53
N ASN A 109 27.56 -27.04 4.67
CA ASN A 109 27.74 -28.49 4.86
C ASN A 109 27.56 -28.88 6.34
N LYS A 110 26.34 -29.28 6.77
CA LYS A 110 26.07 -30.40 7.73
C LYS A 110 24.55 -30.55 8.08
N PRO A 111 24.10 -31.76 8.51
CA PRO A 111 22.73 -32.28 8.35
C PRO A 111 21.74 -31.87 9.45
N PRO A 112 20.42 -32.11 9.30
CA PRO A 112 19.40 -31.49 10.14
C PRO A 112 19.27 -32.19 11.49
N SER A 113 19.52 -31.47 12.58
CA SER A 113 19.24 -31.95 13.94
C SER A 113 17.77 -31.69 14.31
N GLN A 114 17.00 -32.78 14.25
CA GLN A 114 15.79 -33.14 15.00
C GLN A 114 14.99 -32.01 15.69
N LEU A 115 13.83 -31.74 15.10
CA LEU A 115 12.71 -31.03 15.72
C LEU A 115 12.10 -31.91 16.82
N VAL A 116 12.44 -31.65 18.08
CA VAL A 116 11.72 -32.24 19.22
C VAL A 116 10.39 -31.50 19.36
N THR A 117 9.32 -32.20 19.00
CA THR A 117 7.93 -31.83 19.27
C THR A 117 7.52 -32.41 20.63
N PRO A 118 7.10 -31.60 21.62
CA PRO A 118 6.36 -32.11 22.75
C PRO A 118 4.90 -32.28 22.38
N ARG A 119 4.42 -33.47 22.71
CA ARG A 119 3.14 -34.10 22.40
C ARG A 119 2.04 -33.52 23.29
N ASP A 120 0.86 -33.30 22.70
CA ASP A 120 -0.39 -32.99 23.40
C ASP A 120 -0.77 -34.09 24.42
N SER A 121 -1.25 -33.65 25.59
CA SER A 121 -2.14 -34.46 26.44
C SER A 121 -3.28 -33.58 26.95
N PHE A 122 -4.44 -33.72 26.32
CA PHE A 122 -5.74 -33.29 26.84
C PHE A 122 -6.22 -34.30 27.89
N GLN A 123 -6.67 -33.82 29.05
CA GLN A 123 -7.79 -34.42 29.78
C GLN A 123 -8.56 -33.32 30.53
N ASN A 124 -9.87 -33.28 30.27
CA ASN A 124 -10.90 -32.45 30.90
C ASN A 124 -10.88 -32.61 32.44
N ASP A 125 -11.12 -31.52 33.19
CA ASP A 125 -12.37 -31.43 33.95
C ASP A 125 -12.69 -29.99 34.43
N SER A 126 -14.01 -29.81 34.53
CA SER A 126 -14.90 -28.77 35.01
C SER A 126 -14.46 -27.67 36.00
N ARG A 127 -15.26 -26.58 35.89
CA ARG A 127 -15.74 -25.62 36.91
C ARG A 127 -14.94 -24.35 37.19
N MET A 128 -15.58 -23.24 36.77
CA MET A 128 -15.58 -21.93 37.41
C MET A 128 -15.68 -22.06 38.94
N GLU A 129 -14.81 -21.37 39.68
CA GLU A 129 -15.23 -20.22 40.50
C GLU A 129 -14.04 -19.45 41.08
N GLU A 130 -14.32 -18.17 41.25
CA GLU A 130 -13.54 -17.06 41.78
C GLU A 130 -13.10 -17.30 43.23
N SER A 131 -11.80 -17.15 43.55
CA SER A 131 -11.33 -16.52 44.80
C SER A 131 -9.80 -16.49 44.87
N ALA A 132 -9.23 -15.30 44.64
CA ALA A 132 -7.85 -15.01 45.03
C ALA A 132 -7.79 -14.84 46.55
N SER A 133 -7.00 -15.72 47.18
CA SER A 133 -6.54 -15.62 48.56
C SER A 133 -5.65 -14.40 48.75
N TYR A 134 -5.99 -13.57 49.73
CA TYR A 134 -5.07 -12.69 50.43
C TYR A 134 -4.00 -13.53 51.14
N SER A 135 -2.73 -13.15 50.99
CA SER A 135 -1.68 -13.58 51.90
C SER A 135 -1.76 -12.76 53.19
N SER A 136 -1.75 -13.42 54.35
CA SER A 136 -1.09 -12.88 55.52
C SER A 136 -0.56 -14.01 56.39
N THR A 137 0.74 -13.98 56.58
CA THR A 137 1.51 -14.71 57.59
C THR A 137 0.91 -14.59 58.99
N ASN A 138 0.92 -15.72 59.70
CA ASN A 138 0.53 -15.90 61.09
C ASN A 138 1.30 -14.98 62.05
N GLN A 139 0.60 -14.41 63.02
CA GLN A 139 1.06 -14.35 64.41
C GLN A 139 -0.13 -14.37 65.37
N THR A 140 0.11 -15.07 66.47
CA THR A 140 -0.78 -15.58 67.51
C THR A 140 -1.42 -14.52 68.39
N ASP A 141 -2.70 -14.70 68.76
CA ASP A 141 -3.11 -14.67 70.18
C ASP A 141 -4.57 -15.12 70.39
N ASN A 142 -4.77 -15.88 71.47
CA ASN A 142 -6.06 -16.36 71.96
C ASN A 142 -6.89 -15.20 72.54
N HIS A 143 -8.13 -15.00 72.06
CA HIS A 143 -9.24 -14.47 72.87
C HIS A 143 -10.62 -14.84 72.29
N PHE A 144 -11.59 -15.06 73.18
CA PHE A 144 -12.98 -15.49 72.95
C PHE A 144 -13.80 -14.58 72.00
N PRO A 145 -14.92 -15.07 71.40
CA PRO A 145 -15.60 -14.38 70.30
C PRO A 145 -16.35 -13.11 70.76
N HIS A 146 -15.94 -11.96 70.24
CA HIS A 146 -16.71 -10.72 70.34
C HIS A 146 -17.83 -10.73 69.28
N VAL A 147 -19.08 -10.76 69.73
CA VAL A 147 -20.26 -10.48 68.89
C VAL A 147 -20.25 -8.99 68.56
N GLU A 148 -19.91 -8.63 67.31
CA GLU A 148 -20.06 -7.25 66.83
C GLU A 148 -21.55 -6.92 66.64
N PHE A 149 -22.10 -6.11 67.54
CA PHE A 149 -23.39 -5.45 67.31
C PHE A 149 -23.24 -4.43 66.17
N THR A 150 -23.78 -4.76 64.99
CA THR A 150 -23.86 -3.80 63.88
C THR A 150 -24.82 -2.67 64.26
N SER A 151 -24.27 -1.47 64.45
CA SER A 151 -25.04 -0.25 64.71
C SER A 151 -26.15 -0.04 63.65
N PRO A 152 -27.37 0.39 64.06
CA PRO A 152 -28.47 0.70 63.13
C PRO A 152 -28.08 1.67 62.01
N ALA A 153 -27.10 2.55 62.26
CA ALA A 153 -26.57 3.48 61.26
C ALA A 153 -25.75 2.78 60.16
N LYS A 154 -25.02 1.70 60.49
CA LYS A 154 -24.28 0.88 59.51
C LYS A 154 -25.25 0.11 58.59
N LEU A 155 -26.31 -0.48 59.16
CA LEU A 155 -27.35 -1.18 58.39
C LEU A 155 -28.08 -0.22 57.45
N LYS A 156 -28.44 0.98 57.92
CA LYS A 156 -29.07 2.00 57.07
C LYS A 156 -28.15 2.47 55.93
N ARG A 157 -26.84 2.62 56.18
CA ARG A 157 -25.86 2.94 55.13
C ARG A 157 -25.70 1.81 54.10
N GLN A 158 -25.80 0.54 54.52
CA GLN A 158 -25.72 -0.60 53.62
C GLN A 158 -26.98 -0.70 52.73
N SER A 159 -28.16 -0.50 53.31
CA SER A 159 -29.43 -0.42 52.57
C SER A 159 -29.39 0.68 51.50
N LEU A 160 -28.97 1.90 51.85
CA LEU A 160 -28.82 3.02 50.91
C LEU A 160 -27.73 2.79 49.83
N ARG A 161 -26.77 1.89 50.07
CA ARG A 161 -25.77 1.50 49.06
C ARG A 161 -26.34 0.47 48.08
N GLN A 162 -27.13 -0.49 48.57
CA GLN A 162 -27.83 -1.45 47.72
C GLN A 162 -28.87 -0.77 46.85
N GLU A 163 -29.64 0.17 47.40
CA GLU A 163 -30.66 0.92 46.64
C GLU A 163 -30.04 1.73 45.49
N ARG A 164 -28.92 2.42 45.73
CA ARG A 164 -28.17 3.11 44.66
C ARG A 164 -27.59 2.16 43.61
N ARG A 165 -27.15 0.96 44.00
CA ARG A 165 -26.70 -0.06 43.03
C ARG A 165 -27.87 -0.56 42.18
N ALA A 166 -29.04 -0.78 42.78
CA ALA A 166 -30.25 -1.18 42.07
C ALA A 166 -30.70 -0.11 41.06
N GLN A 167 -30.74 1.16 41.47
CA GLN A 167 -31.07 2.29 40.59
C GLN A 167 -30.10 2.41 39.41
N ARG A 168 -28.79 2.34 39.68
CA ARG A 168 -27.77 2.40 38.61
C ARG A 168 -27.85 1.22 37.64
N THR A 169 -28.23 0.04 38.14
CA THR A 169 -28.44 -1.14 37.28
C THR A 169 -29.67 -0.95 36.38
N LEU A 170 -30.74 -0.35 36.91
CA LEU A 170 -31.94 0.00 36.13
C LEU A 170 -31.65 1.04 35.05
N GLU A 171 -30.87 2.09 35.37
CA GLU A 171 -30.43 3.09 34.38
C GLU A 171 -29.60 2.46 33.26
N LEU A 172 -28.66 1.57 33.60
CA LEU A 172 -27.84 0.88 32.60
C LEU A 172 -28.68 -0.03 31.69
N ILE A 173 -29.68 -0.74 32.24
CA ILE A 173 -30.62 -1.55 31.43
C ILE A 173 -31.46 -0.66 30.49
N GLN A 174 -31.86 0.52 30.95
CA GLN A 174 -32.64 1.44 30.14
C GLN A 174 -31.78 2.05 29.01
N GLN A 175 -30.54 2.41 29.31
CA GLN A 175 -29.57 2.91 28.34
C GLN A 175 -29.18 1.85 27.29
N ASP A 176 -29.09 0.59 27.70
CA ASP A 176 -28.86 -0.56 26.80
C ASP A 176 -30.04 -0.77 25.83
N LYS A 177 -31.28 -0.72 26.35
CA LYS A 177 -32.50 -0.80 25.51
C LYS A 177 -32.60 0.36 24.52
N GLU A 178 -32.22 1.56 24.92
CA GLU A 178 -32.23 2.73 24.05
C GLU A 178 -31.13 2.65 22.99
N SER A 179 -29.94 2.16 23.36
CA SER A 179 -28.84 1.88 22.42
C SER A 179 -29.22 0.81 21.40
N ASP A 180 -29.88 -0.27 21.83
CA ASP A 180 -30.40 -1.31 20.93
C ASP A 180 -31.44 -0.77 19.96
N LYS A 181 -32.33 0.11 20.41
CA LYS A 181 -33.33 0.76 19.55
C LYS A 181 -32.67 1.68 18.52
N GLN A 182 -31.71 2.51 18.93
CA GLN A 182 -30.93 3.35 18.03
C GLN A 182 -30.13 2.52 17.01
N MET A 183 -29.55 1.40 17.43
CA MET A 183 -28.83 0.49 16.55
C MET A 183 -29.76 -0.18 15.53
N GLN A 184 -31.00 -0.53 15.93
CA GLN A 184 -32.02 -1.03 15.01
C GLN A 184 -32.46 0.03 14.00
N GLU A 185 -32.74 1.26 14.45
CA GLU A 185 -33.12 2.38 13.59
C GLU A 185 -32.00 2.73 12.59
N ALA A 186 -30.75 2.79 13.06
CA ALA A 186 -29.58 3.00 12.20
C ALA A 186 -29.40 1.87 11.16
N ALA A 187 -29.67 0.62 11.54
CA ALA A 187 -29.62 -0.51 10.61
C ALA A 187 -30.73 -0.45 9.56
N ILE A 188 -31.95 -0.03 9.94
CA ILE A 188 -33.07 0.18 9.00
C ILE A 188 -32.73 1.30 8.02
N HIS A 189 -32.27 2.45 8.51
CA HIS A 189 -31.87 3.58 7.66
C HIS A 189 -30.72 3.21 6.71
N LYS A 190 -29.72 2.45 7.19
CA LYS A 190 -28.60 1.97 6.37
C LYS A 190 -29.06 0.95 5.31
N SER A 191 -30.09 0.16 5.57
CA SER A 191 -30.70 -0.73 4.57
C SER A 191 -31.46 0.05 3.48
N MET A 192 -32.09 1.17 3.85
CA MET A 192 -32.84 2.03 2.92
C MET A 192 -31.92 2.85 1.99
N THR A 193 -30.72 3.18 2.46
CA THR A 193 -29.72 3.99 1.74
C THR A 193 -28.69 3.16 0.98
N PHE A 194 -28.87 1.84 0.93
CA PHE A 194 -27.97 0.94 0.23
C PHE A 194 -28.15 1.04 -1.29
N GLU A 195 -27.25 1.78 -1.95
CA GLU A 195 -27.15 1.77 -3.41
C GLU A 195 -26.43 0.52 -3.93
N ASN A 196 -27.11 -0.21 -4.81
CA ASN A 196 -26.74 -1.55 -5.27
C ASN A 196 -25.82 -1.57 -6.51
N SER A 197 -25.09 -0.47 -6.79
CA SER A 197 -24.45 -0.25 -8.10
C SER A 197 -23.35 -1.28 -8.45
N LEU A 198 -22.72 -1.89 -7.45
CA LEU A 198 -21.68 -2.92 -7.63
C LEU A 198 -22.20 -4.37 -7.48
N VAL A 199 -23.49 -4.56 -7.22
CA VAL A 199 -24.16 -5.87 -7.10
C VAL A 199 -25.23 -6.03 -8.19
N GLY A 200 -25.06 -5.34 -9.32
CA GLY A 200 -25.93 -5.51 -10.49
C GLY A 200 -25.94 -6.93 -11.10
N LYS A 201 -25.20 -7.90 -10.54
CA LYS A 201 -25.11 -9.28 -11.06
C LYS A 201 -25.32 -10.40 -10.04
N TYR A 202 -25.48 -10.12 -8.74
CA TYR A 202 -25.45 -11.19 -7.71
C TYR A 202 -26.48 -11.02 -6.57
N SER A 203 -27.67 -10.48 -6.85
CA SER A 203 -28.79 -10.52 -5.88
C SER A 203 -29.98 -11.27 -6.46
N ILE A 204 -30.23 -12.46 -5.90
CA ILE A 204 -31.29 -13.44 -6.21
C ILE A 204 -32.72 -13.02 -5.77
N TRP A 205 -32.91 -11.79 -5.25
CA TRP A 205 -34.23 -11.33 -4.78
C TRP A 205 -34.90 -10.29 -5.69
N ARG A 206 -34.30 -9.96 -6.85
CA ARG A 206 -34.99 -9.18 -7.90
C ARG A 206 -35.64 -10.11 -8.92
N ARG A 207 -36.85 -9.74 -9.37
CA ARG A 207 -37.59 -10.40 -10.46
C ARG A 207 -36.82 -10.44 -11.79
N ASP A 208 -35.77 -9.64 -11.94
CA ASP A 208 -35.13 -9.38 -13.23
C ASP A 208 -33.89 -10.25 -13.51
N TYR A 209 -33.61 -11.29 -12.70
CA TYR A 209 -32.50 -12.23 -12.95
C TYR A 209 -33.01 -13.56 -13.54
N GLU A 210 -33.29 -13.57 -14.83
CA GLU A 210 -33.55 -14.77 -15.61
C GLU A 210 -32.25 -15.27 -16.26
N SER A 211 -31.48 -16.10 -15.56
CA SER A 211 -30.63 -17.10 -16.22
C SER A 211 -31.38 -18.43 -16.11
N PRO A 212 -31.91 -19.01 -17.20
CA PRO A 212 -32.98 -20.00 -17.08
C PRO A 212 -32.63 -21.32 -16.41
N ASN A 213 -31.36 -21.67 -16.14
CA ASN A 213 -31.00 -22.89 -15.38
C ASN A 213 -29.50 -23.00 -14.98
N ALA A 214 -28.67 -21.97 -15.12
CA ALA A 214 -27.26 -22.07 -14.73
C ALA A 214 -27.10 -22.09 -13.19
N ASP A 215 -26.40 -23.09 -12.68
CA ASP A 215 -26.00 -23.27 -11.28
C ASP A 215 -27.15 -23.49 -10.28
N ALA A 216 -28.24 -24.13 -10.73
CA ALA A 216 -29.45 -24.32 -9.93
C ALA A 216 -29.20 -25.20 -8.68
N ILE A 217 -28.37 -26.25 -8.79
CA ILE A 217 -28.10 -27.17 -7.68
C ILE A 217 -27.21 -26.49 -6.63
N LEU A 218 -26.16 -25.80 -7.07
CA LEU A 218 -25.26 -25.02 -6.23
C LEU A 218 -26.00 -23.94 -5.46
N LYS A 219 -26.90 -23.20 -6.13
CA LYS A 219 -27.77 -22.19 -5.50
C LYS A 219 -28.68 -22.81 -4.47
N LEU A 220 -29.40 -23.88 -4.82
CA LEU A 220 -30.30 -24.60 -3.92
C LEU A 220 -29.58 -25.06 -2.65
N MET A 221 -28.43 -25.70 -2.79
CA MET A 221 -27.66 -26.19 -1.64
C MET A 221 -27.18 -25.05 -0.73
N ARG A 222 -26.76 -23.90 -1.30
CA ARG A 222 -26.38 -22.71 -0.52
C ARG A 222 -27.57 -22.16 0.28
N ASP A 223 -28.73 -22.06 -0.34
CA ASP A 223 -29.95 -21.57 0.32
C ASP A 223 -30.41 -22.53 1.41
N GLN A 224 -30.38 -23.84 1.15
CA GLN A 224 -30.68 -24.86 2.14
C GLN A 224 -29.74 -24.80 3.36
N ILE A 225 -28.44 -24.55 3.16
CA ILE A 225 -27.48 -24.36 4.26
C ILE A 225 -27.83 -23.12 5.09
N ILE A 226 -28.26 -22.03 4.46
CA ILE A 226 -28.68 -20.80 5.14
C ILE A 226 -29.94 -21.07 5.99
N MET A 227 -30.95 -21.72 5.38
CA MET A 227 -32.17 -22.14 6.07
C MET A 227 -31.87 -23.08 7.24
N ALA A 228 -31.00 -24.08 7.05
CA ALA A 228 -30.63 -25.04 8.09
C ALA A 228 -29.94 -24.35 9.27
N LYS A 229 -29.06 -23.38 9.00
CA LYS A 229 -28.42 -22.55 10.04
C LYS A 229 -29.43 -21.69 10.79
N ALA A 230 -30.44 -21.15 10.11
CA ALA A 230 -31.50 -20.38 10.76
C ALA A 230 -32.33 -21.28 11.70
N TYR A 231 -32.84 -22.42 11.20
CA TYR A 231 -33.60 -23.37 12.01
C TYR A 231 -32.77 -23.97 13.14
N ALA A 232 -31.49 -24.28 12.94
CA ALA A 232 -30.63 -24.76 14.01
C ALA A 232 -30.56 -23.75 15.17
N HIS A 233 -30.42 -22.45 14.88
CA HIS A 233 -30.41 -21.44 15.94
C HIS A 233 -31.76 -21.33 16.67
N ILE A 234 -32.88 -21.46 15.95
CA ILE A 234 -34.22 -21.47 16.55
C ILE A 234 -34.41 -22.74 17.41
N ALA A 235 -33.96 -23.89 16.93
CA ALA A 235 -33.95 -25.14 17.69
C ALA A 235 -33.17 -24.96 19.00
N LYS A 236 -32.00 -24.30 18.94
CA LYS A 236 -31.18 -23.99 20.10
C LYS A 236 -31.89 -23.06 21.09
N SER A 237 -32.61 -22.02 20.64
CA SER A 237 -33.36 -21.13 21.54
C SER A 237 -34.58 -21.80 22.17
N LYS A 238 -35.17 -22.79 21.50
CA LYS A 238 -36.28 -23.61 22.02
C LYS A 238 -35.83 -24.85 22.80
N ASN A 239 -34.54 -24.99 23.12
CA ASN A 239 -33.94 -26.16 23.79
C ASN A 239 -34.12 -27.52 23.06
N ALA A 240 -34.41 -27.50 21.76
CA ALA A 240 -34.51 -28.70 20.91
C ALA A 240 -33.10 -29.18 20.47
N SER A 241 -32.35 -29.74 21.42
CA SER A 241 -30.93 -30.09 21.24
C SER A 241 -30.68 -31.12 20.15
N ASN A 242 -31.53 -32.15 20.01
CA ASN A 242 -31.40 -33.18 18.99
C ASN A 242 -31.54 -32.59 17.58
N LEU A 243 -32.54 -31.73 17.37
CA LEU A 243 -32.80 -31.08 16.09
C LEU A 243 -31.70 -30.06 15.75
N TYR A 244 -31.19 -29.32 16.74
CA TYR A 244 -30.04 -28.44 16.58
C TYR A 244 -28.80 -29.20 16.09
N LEU A 245 -28.46 -30.31 16.74
CA LEU A 245 -27.30 -31.14 16.37
C LEU A 245 -27.47 -31.74 14.98
N PHE A 246 -28.66 -32.28 14.68
CA PHE A 246 -28.98 -32.85 13.38
C PHE A 246 -28.83 -31.82 12.24
N LEU A 247 -29.47 -30.64 12.36
CA LEU A 247 -29.37 -29.59 11.35
C LEU A 247 -27.94 -29.03 11.21
N THR A 248 -27.20 -28.92 12.32
CA THR A 248 -25.80 -28.49 12.29
C THR A 248 -24.91 -29.50 11.56
N GLN A 249 -25.12 -30.81 11.80
CA GLN A 249 -24.41 -31.88 11.11
C GLN A 249 -24.73 -31.88 9.62
N GLN A 250 -26.01 -31.84 9.25
CA GLN A 250 -26.45 -31.79 7.84
C GLN A 250 -25.88 -30.56 7.12
N SER A 251 -25.84 -29.40 7.79
CA SER A 251 -25.26 -28.17 7.25
C SER A 251 -23.75 -28.33 6.98
N ARG A 252 -23.01 -28.94 7.90
CA ARG A 252 -21.56 -29.20 7.73
C ARG A 252 -21.29 -30.19 6.60
N GLU A 253 -22.08 -31.24 6.47
CA GLU A 253 -21.90 -32.25 5.41
C GLU A 253 -22.17 -31.65 4.03
N ASN A 254 -23.26 -30.90 3.88
CA ASN A 254 -23.55 -30.17 2.63
C ASN A 254 -22.48 -29.12 2.33
N GLN A 255 -21.95 -28.42 3.33
CA GLN A 255 -20.87 -27.44 3.14
C GLN A 255 -19.56 -28.10 2.68
N ARG A 256 -19.26 -29.33 3.12
CA ARG A 256 -18.11 -30.11 2.64
C ARG A 256 -18.28 -30.54 1.18
N VAL A 257 -19.48 -30.95 0.79
CA VAL A 257 -19.81 -31.34 -0.59
C VAL A 257 -19.70 -30.14 -1.54
N LEU A 258 -20.12 -28.94 -1.10
CA LEU A 258 -19.97 -27.72 -1.88
C LEU A 258 -18.51 -27.29 -2.07
N GLY A 259 -17.65 -27.49 -1.06
CA GLY A 259 -16.23 -27.19 -1.16
C GLY A 259 -15.92 -25.77 -1.66
N LYS A 260 -15.21 -25.70 -2.80
CA LYS A 260 -14.89 -24.44 -3.51
C LYS A 260 -15.63 -24.31 -4.85
N ALA A 261 -16.72 -25.05 -5.05
CA ALA A 261 -17.49 -25.04 -6.29
C ALA A 261 -18.01 -23.63 -6.61
N THR A 262 -17.75 -23.20 -7.85
CA THR A 262 -18.19 -21.91 -8.38
C THR A 262 -19.35 -22.04 -9.36
N SER A 263 -19.51 -23.22 -9.96
CA SER A 263 -20.60 -23.60 -10.86
C SER A 263 -21.11 -25.01 -10.54
N ASP A 264 -22.26 -25.40 -11.11
CA ASP A 264 -22.79 -26.77 -11.00
C ASP A 264 -21.84 -27.81 -11.62
N ALA A 265 -21.04 -27.42 -12.61
CA ALA A 265 -20.04 -28.30 -13.22
C ALA A 265 -18.91 -28.70 -12.24
N ASP A 266 -18.68 -27.90 -11.20
CA ASP A 266 -17.67 -28.17 -10.17
C ASP A 266 -18.20 -29.11 -9.07
N LEU A 267 -19.49 -29.45 -9.08
CA LEU A 267 -20.12 -30.24 -8.04
C LEU A 267 -19.87 -31.75 -8.23
N PRO A 268 -19.66 -32.50 -7.15
CA PRO A 268 -19.58 -33.94 -7.22
C PRO A 268 -20.95 -34.54 -7.58
N SER A 269 -20.94 -35.72 -8.22
CA SER A 269 -22.17 -36.43 -8.64
C SER A 269 -23.18 -36.69 -7.51
N ARG A 270 -22.71 -36.77 -6.26
CA ARG A 270 -23.55 -36.95 -5.06
C ARG A 270 -24.25 -35.66 -4.58
N ALA A 271 -23.92 -34.49 -5.12
CA ALA A 271 -24.44 -33.20 -4.65
C ALA A 271 -25.97 -33.12 -4.67
N LEU A 272 -26.61 -33.61 -5.74
CA LEU A 272 -28.07 -33.61 -5.87
C LEU A 272 -28.75 -34.47 -4.79
N GLU A 273 -28.22 -35.67 -4.52
CA GLU A 273 -28.75 -36.55 -3.47
C GLU A 273 -28.59 -35.93 -2.08
N GLN A 274 -27.48 -35.22 -1.85
CA GLN A 274 -27.26 -34.50 -0.60
C GLN A 274 -28.23 -33.32 -0.44
N ALA A 275 -28.52 -32.59 -1.53
CA ALA A 275 -29.50 -31.51 -1.55
C ALA A 275 -30.92 -32.02 -1.25
N LYS A 276 -31.30 -33.19 -1.78
CA LYS A 276 -32.58 -33.85 -1.46
C LYS A 276 -32.65 -34.21 0.03
N ALA A 277 -31.60 -34.85 0.56
CA ALA A 277 -31.53 -35.22 1.97
C ALA A 277 -31.64 -33.99 2.90
N MET A 278 -30.97 -32.90 2.56
CA MET A 278 -31.09 -31.63 3.28
C MET A 278 -32.50 -31.04 3.16
N GLY A 279 -33.13 -31.12 1.98
CA GLY A 279 -34.52 -30.70 1.78
C GLY A 279 -35.49 -31.43 2.71
N HIS A 280 -35.33 -32.75 2.87
CA HIS A 280 -36.11 -33.54 3.84
C HIS A 280 -35.87 -33.09 5.28
N ALA A 281 -34.61 -32.89 5.67
CA ALA A 281 -34.26 -32.38 7.00
C ALA A 281 -34.88 -31.00 7.31
N LEU A 282 -34.88 -30.11 6.32
CA LEU A 282 -35.50 -28.79 6.43
C LEU A 282 -37.02 -28.85 6.52
N SER A 283 -37.66 -29.79 5.81
CA SER A 283 -39.11 -30.01 5.93
C SER A 283 -39.49 -30.40 7.35
N LEU A 284 -38.77 -31.36 7.94
CA LEU A 284 -38.99 -31.77 9.34
C LEU A 284 -38.80 -30.59 10.31
N ALA A 285 -37.74 -29.81 10.12
CA ALA A 285 -37.49 -28.63 10.95
C ALA A 285 -38.56 -27.54 10.78
N LYS A 286 -39.10 -27.38 9.58
CA LYS A 286 -40.18 -26.42 9.30
C LYS A 286 -41.44 -26.79 10.08
N ASP A 287 -41.84 -28.06 10.06
CA ASP A 287 -43.07 -28.50 10.71
C ASP A 287 -43.04 -28.28 12.24
N GLU A 288 -41.86 -28.35 12.87
CA GLU A 288 -41.69 -28.13 14.31
C GLU A 288 -41.33 -26.69 14.72
N LEU A 289 -40.58 -25.96 13.89
CA LEU A 289 -39.94 -24.70 14.30
C LEU A 289 -40.39 -23.47 13.51
N TYR A 290 -41.21 -23.62 12.47
CA TYR A 290 -41.57 -22.50 11.60
C TYR A 290 -42.44 -21.46 12.33
N ASP A 291 -41.88 -20.26 12.45
CA ASP A 291 -42.58 -19.04 12.79
C ASP A 291 -42.01 -17.94 11.88
N CYS A 292 -42.89 -17.26 11.14
CA CYS A 292 -42.48 -16.27 10.15
C CYS A 292 -41.73 -15.09 10.78
N HIS A 293 -42.16 -14.65 11.96
CA HIS A 293 -41.57 -13.50 12.65
C HIS A 293 -40.18 -13.86 13.22
N GLU A 294 -40.06 -15.01 13.88
CA GLU A 294 -38.78 -15.49 14.42
C GLU A 294 -37.78 -15.78 13.30
N LEU A 295 -38.23 -16.38 12.20
CA LEU A 295 -37.38 -16.67 11.06
C LEU A 295 -36.92 -15.37 10.36
N ALA A 296 -37.82 -14.41 10.15
CA ALA A 296 -37.46 -13.10 9.60
C ALA A 296 -36.49 -12.34 10.50
N LYS A 297 -36.71 -12.35 11.82
CA LYS A 297 -35.79 -11.77 12.81
C LYS A 297 -34.42 -12.44 12.75
N LYS A 298 -34.38 -13.78 12.62
CA LYS A 298 -33.13 -14.53 12.52
C LYS A 298 -32.38 -14.22 11.23
N PHE A 299 -33.06 -14.18 10.09
CA PHE A 299 -32.41 -13.81 8.82
C PHE A 299 -31.87 -12.39 8.84
N ARG A 300 -32.60 -11.43 9.42
CA ARG A 300 -32.11 -10.07 9.59
C ARG A 300 -30.81 -10.02 10.42
N ALA A 301 -30.75 -10.77 11.52
CA ALA A 301 -29.53 -10.86 12.34
C ALA A 301 -28.37 -11.56 11.61
N MET A 302 -28.65 -12.61 10.84
CA MET A 302 -27.64 -13.30 10.02
C MET A 302 -27.09 -12.41 8.90
N LEU A 303 -27.96 -11.62 8.25
CA LEU A 303 -27.58 -10.65 7.23
C LEU A 303 -26.64 -9.60 7.82
N GLN A 304 -27.05 -8.94 8.91
CA GLN A 304 -26.22 -7.95 9.61
C GLN A 304 -24.87 -8.52 10.06
N SER A 305 -24.84 -9.75 10.57
CA SER A 305 -23.59 -10.42 10.96
C SER A 305 -22.69 -10.68 9.74
N THR A 306 -23.28 -11.10 8.62
CA THR A 306 -22.54 -11.37 7.39
C THR A 306 -22.00 -10.07 6.77
N GLU A 307 -22.80 -9.00 6.76
CA GLU A 307 -22.37 -7.67 6.34
C GLU A 307 -21.19 -7.17 7.17
N ARG A 308 -21.27 -7.27 8.51
CA ARG A 308 -20.15 -6.91 9.40
C ARG A 308 -18.90 -7.73 9.12
N ASN A 309 -19.04 -9.02 8.84
CA ASN A 309 -17.92 -9.88 8.48
C ASN A 309 -17.30 -9.48 7.13
N VAL A 310 -18.13 -9.21 6.12
CA VAL A 310 -17.67 -8.73 4.81
C VAL A 310 -16.97 -7.38 4.94
N ASP A 311 -17.52 -6.44 5.71
CA ASP A 311 -16.89 -5.15 6.00
C ASP A 311 -15.55 -5.34 6.74
N GLY A 312 -15.50 -6.26 7.70
CA GLY A 312 -14.26 -6.63 8.40
C GLY A 312 -13.20 -7.19 7.46
N LEU A 313 -13.58 -8.09 6.54
CA LEU A 313 -12.68 -8.65 5.53
C LEU A 313 -12.25 -7.60 4.50
N LYS A 314 -13.15 -6.72 4.05
CA LYS A 314 -12.82 -5.58 3.18
C LYS A 314 -11.80 -4.66 3.83
N LYS A 315 -11.99 -4.31 5.11
CA LYS A 315 -11.03 -3.50 5.88
C LYS A 315 -9.66 -4.18 5.97
N LYS A 316 -9.62 -5.48 6.27
CA LYS A 316 -8.37 -6.27 6.28
C LYS A 316 -7.71 -6.33 4.89
N GLY A 317 -8.48 -6.53 3.84
CA GLY A 317 -7.99 -6.55 2.45
C GLY A 317 -7.37 -5.20 2.06
N THR A 318 -8.08 -4.10 2.30
CA THR A 318 -7.56 -2.74 2.06
C THR A 318 -6.28 -2.46 2.86
N PHE A 319 -6.22 -2.89 4.12
CA PHE A 319 -5.02 -2.79 4.94
C PHE A 319 -3.82 -3.51 4.31
N LEU A 320 -4.01 -4.77 3.89
CA LEU A 320 -2.94 -5.56 3.28
C LEU A 320 -2.48 -4.98 1.94
N ILE A 321 -3.40 -4.49 1.11
CA ILE A 321 -3.07 -3.81 -0.15
C ILE A 321 -2.25 -2.55 0.13
N GLN A 322 -2.63 -1.74 1.12
CA GLN A 322 -1.86 -0.56 1.50
C GLN A 322 -0.48 -0.91 2.04
N LEU A 323 -0.36 -1.99 2.81
CA LEU A 323 0.94 -2.45 3.31
C LEU A 323 1.84 -2.89 2.15
N ALA A 324 1.34 -3.74 1.27
CA ALA A 324 2.07 -4.25 0.10
C ALA A 324 2.44 -3.14 -0.90
N ALA A 325 1.61 -2.10 -1.05
CA ALA A 325 1.93 -0.94 -1.87
C ALA A 325 3.02 -0.03 -1.27
N LYS A 326 3.25 -0.12 0.05
CA LYS A 326 4.27 0.66 0.77
C LYS A 326 5.59 -0.10 0.94
N THR A 327 5.56 -1.43 0.92
CA THR A 327 6.77 -2.26 1.02
C THR A 327 7.62 -2.11 -0.22
N PHE A 328 8.92 -1.92 -0.04
CA PHE A 328 9.87 -1.91 -1.15
C PHE A 328 10.15 -3.36 -1.59
N PRO A 329 9.90 -3.73 -2.86
CA PRO A 329 10.16 -5.08 -3.36
C PRO A 329 11.62 -5.48 -3.20
N GLN A 330 11.87 -6.72 -2.78
CA GLN A 330 13.22 -7.26 -2.65
C GLN A 330 14.07 -7.14 -3.93
N PRO A 331 13.53 -7.37 -5.15
CA PRO A 331 14.28 -7.15 -6.39
C PRO A 331 14.78 -5.71 -6.56
N LEU A 332 13.94 -4.72 -6.25
CA LEU A 332 14.35 -3.31 -6.32
C LEU A 332 15.39 -2.97 -5.25
N HIS A 333 15.31 -3.60 -4.08
CA HIS A 333 16.33 -3.42 -3.03
C HIS A 333 17.69 -3.97 -3.45
N CYS A 334 17.70 -5.15 -4.06
CA CYS A 334 18.91 -5.72 -4.65
C CYS A 334 19.50 -4.75 -5.69
N LEU A 335 18.67 -4.20 -6.58
CA LEU A 335 19.14 -3.30 -7.64
C LEU A 335 19.87 -2.09 -7.07
N SER A 336 19.26 -1.36 -6.13
CA SER A 336 19.89 -0.20 -5.51
C SER A 336 21.20 -0.57 -4.79
N LEU A 337 21.23 -1.70 -4.07
CA LEU A 337 22.44 -2.13 -3.37
C LEU A 337 23.58 -2.52 -4.31
N GLN A 338 23.29 -3.24 -5.40
CA GLN A 338 24.30 -3.65 -6.38
C GLN A 338 24.91 -2.42 -7.08
N LEU A 339 24.06 -1.49 -7.52
CA LEU A 339 24.50 -0.25 -8.17
C LEU A 339 25.35 0.61 -7.22
N ALA A 340 24.92 0.76 -5.96
CA ALA A 340 25.67 1.51 -4.97
C ALA A 340 27.02 0.84 -4.63
N ALA A 341 27.05 -0.49 -4.54
CA ALA A 341 28.30 -1.23 -4.32
C ALA A 341 29.30 -0.97 -5.45
N ASP A 342 28.86 -1.09 -6.71
CA ASP A 342 29.72 -0.84 -7.86
C ASP A 342 30.17 0.62 -7.95
N TYR A 343 29.30 1.58 -7.60
CA TYR A 343 29.66 3.00 -7.54
C TYR A 343 30.88 3.24 -6.66
N PHE A 344 30.87 2.69 -5.44
CA PHE A 344 31.97 2.87 -4.48
C PHE A 344 33.19 2.00 -4.81
N LEU A 345 33.00 0.78 -5.33
CA LEU A 345 34.11 -0.12 -5.71
C LEU A 345 34.92 0.43 -6.88
N LEU A 346 34.27 1.09 -7.84
CA LEU A 346 34.92 1.67 -9.01
C LEU A 346 35.62 3.01 -8.69
N GLY A 347 35.55 3.50 -7.44
CA GLY A 347 36.25 4.69 -7.00
C GLY A 347 35.76 5.97 -7.67
N PHE A 348 34.46 6.05 -8.01
CA PHE A 348 33.87 7.28 -8.50
C PHE A 348 33.80 8.31 -7.37
N ASN A 349 34.87 9.10 -7.25
CA ASN A 349 34.97 10.22 -6.33
C ASN A 349 34.35 11.48 -6.97
N GLU A 350 33.77 12.33 -6.12
CA GLU A 350 33.15 13.62 -6.48
C GLU A 350 34.10 14.57 -7.24
N GLU A 351 35.43 14.36 -7.14
CA GLU A 351 36.46 15.24 -7.68
C GLU A 351 36.60 15.20 -9.22
N GLU A 352 36.28 14.09 -9.90
CA GLU A 352 36.20 14.07 -11.37
C GLU A 352 34.91 14.73 -11.90
N GLU A 353 33.89 14.90 -11.04
CA GLU A 353 32.58 15.44 -11.41
C GLU A 353 32.45 16.97 -11.23
N ASP A 354 33.32 17.60 -10.44
CA ASP A 354 33.40 19.07 -10.37
C ASP A 354 33.78 19.70 -11.73
N VAL A 355 34.35 18.92 -12.65
CA VAL A 355 34.58 19.33 -14.05
C VAL A 355 33.28 19.27 -14.88
N VAL A 356 32.36 18.36 -14.56
CA VAL A 356 31.05 18.19 -15.23
C VAL A 356 30.02 19.23 -14.78
N LYS A 357 30.18 19.84 -13.59
CA LYS A 357 29.36 20.98 -13.11
C LYS A 357 29.42 22.24 -13.98
N LYS A 358 30.20 22.22 -15.08
CA LYS A 358 30.27 23.28 -16.09
C LYS A 358 29.74 22.87 -17.46
N ASP A 359 28.86 21.88 -17.54
CA ASP A 359 28.11 21.69 -18.78
C ASP A 359 27.13 22.87 -18.91
N ALA A 360 27.41 23.79 -19.84
CA ALA A 360 26.59 24.99 -20.05
C ALA A 360 25.11 24.66 -20.29
N LYS A 361 24.82 23.43 -20.71
CA LYS A 361 23.48 22.89 -20.95
C LYS A 361 22.59 22.81 -19.71
N PHE A 362 23.13 22.62 -18.50
CA PHE A 362 22.29 22.47 -17.30
C PHE A 362 21.53 23.75 -16.93
N GLU A 363 22.00 24.90 -17.41
CA GLU A 363 21.41 26.21 -17.12
C GLU A 363 20.96 26.95 -18.39
N ASP A 364 21.02 26.31 -19.56
CA ASP A 364 20.69 26.93 -20.85
C ASP A 364 19.17 27.00 -21.06
N PRO A 365 18.54 28.19 -20.95
CA PRO A 365 17.08 28.31 -21.03
C PRO A 365 16.50 27.98 -22.42
N SER A 366 17.35 27.76 -23.44
CA SER A 366 16.91 27.33 -24.78
C SER A 366 16.65 25.82 -24.90
N LEU A 367 17.00 25.05 -23.87
CA LEU A 367 16.80 23.60 -23.81
C LEU A 367 15.53 23.20 -23.04
N TYR A 368 15.14 21.94 -23.17
CA TYR A 368 13.95 21.39 -22.50
C TYR A 368 14.36 20.75 -21.18
N HIS A 369 14.12 21.46 -20.08
CA HIS A 369 14.49 21.04 -18.73
C HIS A 369 13.37 20.27 -18.02
N TYR A 370 13.71 19.09 -17.51
CA TYR A 370 12.82 18.21 -16.78
C TYR A 370 13.30 18.05 -15.33
N ALA A 371 12.42 18.23 -14.34
CA ALA A 371 12.71 17.93 -12.95
C ALA A 371 12.05 16.62 -12.53
N ILE A 372 12.85 15.68 -12.03
CA ILE A 372 12.38 14.38 -11.51
C ILE A 372 12.93 14.20 -10.10
N PHE A 373 12.05 14.04 -9.11
CA PHE A 373 12.45 13.84 -7.72
C PHE A 373 12.05 12.44 -7.27
N SER A 374 13.01 11.55 -7.06
CA SER A 374 12.72 10.12 -6.83
C SER A 374 13.80 9.40 -6.03
N ASP A 375 13.37 8.41 -5.26
CA ASP A 375 14.18 7.40 -4.57
C ASP A 375 14.20 6.05 -5.32
N ASN A 376 13.59 5.98 -6.51
CA ASN A 376 13.41 4.75 -7.27
C ASN A 376 14.13 4.82 -8.61
N VAL A 377 15.28 4.13 -8.68
CA VAL A 377 16.14 4.07 -9.87
C VAL A 377 15.39 3.58 -11.10
N LEU A 378 14.67 2.46 -10.98
CA LEU A 378 14.00 1.83 -12.12
C LEU A 378 12.79 2.62 -12.61
N ALA A 379 12.06 3.25 -11.70
CA ALA A 379 10.94 4.12 -12.08
C ALA A 379 11.45 5.37 -12.81
N THR A 380 12.50 6.00 -12.28
CA THR A 380 13.17 7.15 -12.89
C THR A 380 13.73 6.82 -14.27
N SER A 381 14.35 5.65 -14.44
CA SER A 381 14.88 5.21 -15.74
C SER A 381 13.78 5.08 -16.78
N VAL A 382 12.60 4.56 -16.41
CA VAL A 382 11.46 4.46 -17.34
C VAL A 382 10.95 5.84 -17.75
N VAL A 383 10.89 6.81 -16.83
CA VAL A 383 10.51 8.19 -17.17
C VAL A 383 11.49 8.78 -18.20
N VAL A 384 12.79 8.68 -17.94
CA VAL A 384 13.82 9.20 -18.85
C VAL A 384 13.78 8.48 -20.19
N ASN A 385 13.82 7.14 -20.21
CA ASN A 385 13.81 6.35 -21.43
C ASN A 385 12.56 6.58 -22.26
N SER A 386 11.37 6.59 -21.63
CA SER A 386 10.13 6.84 -22.34
C SER A 386 10.05 8.27 -22.89
N THR A 387 10.63 9.25 -22.21
CA THR A 387 10.69 10.63 -22.71
C THR A 387 11.61 10.72 -23.92
N VAL A 388 12.83 10.18 -23.81
CA VAL A 388 13.86 10.27 -24.86
C VAL A 388 13.45 9.49 -26.10
N LEU A 389 12.92 8.27 -25.96
CA LEU A 389 12.51 7.43 -27.09
C LEU A 389 11.34 8.02 -27.90
N ASN A 390 10.53 8.90 -27.29
CA ASN A 390 9.43 9.56 -27.97
C ASN A 390 9.74 11.02 -28.36
N ALA A 391 10.94 11.52 -28.04
CA ALA A 391 11.37 12.87 -28.38
C ALA A 391 11.80 12.96 -29.86
N LYS A 392 11.48 14.09 -30.51
CA LYS A 392 11.95 14.35 -31.88
C LYS A 392 13.39 14.85 -31.93
N GLN A 393 13.84 15.53 -30.87
CA GLN A 393 15.19 16.09 -30.75
C GLN A 393 15.79 15.73 -29.38
N PRO A 394 16.12 14.45 -29.13
CA PRO A 394 16.66 13.97 -27.86
C PRO A 394 17.80 14.82 -27.27
N GLU A 395 18.65 15.39 -28.13
CA GLU A 395 19.80 16.24 -27.80
C GLU A 395 19.47 17.54 -27.07
N LYS A 396 18.21 17.96 -27.13
CA LYS A 396 17.72 19.16 -26.45
C LYS A 396 17.12 18.90 -25.07
N HIS A 397 17.02 17.63 -24.65
CA HIS A 397 16.37 17.26 -23.39
C HIS A 397 17.41 17.17 -22.27
N VAL A 398 17.15 17.91 -21.19
CA VAL A 398 17.99 17.97 -19.99
C VAL A 398 17.18 17.48 -18.80
N PHE A 399 17.61 16.37 -18.19
CA PHE A 399 16.96 15.77 -17.04
C PHE A 399 17.72 16.10 -15.77
N HIS A 400 17.06 16.77 -14.83
CA HIS A 400 17.57 17.02 -13.49
C HIS A 400 16.89 16.07 -12.51
N ILE A 401 17.65 15.08 -12.06
CA ILE A 401 17.20 14.01 -11.19
C ILE A 401 17.71 14.29 -9.78
N VAL A 402 16.82 14.65 -8.86
CA VAL A 402 17.17 14.82 -7.45
C VAL A 402 16.76 13.59 -6.67
N THR A 403 17.71 13.04 -5.92
CA THR A 403 17.48 11.86 -5.09
C THR A 403 18.04 12.06 -3.68
N ASP A 404 17.71 11.15 -2.77
CA ASP A 404 18.21 11.20 -1.41
C ASP A 404 19.64 10.64 -1.29
N LYS A 405 20.30 10.91 -0.16
CA LYS A 405 21.65 10.42 0.11
C LYS A 405 21.80 8.90 0.00
N LEU A 406 20.75 8.14 0.32
CA LEU A 406 20.81 6.67 0.32
C LEU A 406 20.79 6.10 -1.10
N ASN A 407 20.07 6.76 -2.02
CA ASN A 407 19.88 6.32 -3.39
C ASN A 407 20.81 7.04 -4.38
N PHE A 408 21.52 8.09 -3.96
CA PHE A 408 22.43 8.88 -4.81
C PHE A 408 23.45 8.02 -5.56
N ALA A 409 24.22 7.19 -4.86
CA ALA A 409 25.23 6.33 -5.49
C ALA A 409 24.61 5.38 -6.54
N ALA A 410 23.48 4.78 -6.21
CA ALA A 410 22.77 3.89 -7.13
C ALA A 410 22.23 4.63 -8.37
N MET A 411 21.61 5.79 -8.17
CA MET A 411 21.06 6.63 -9.25
C MET A 411 22.17 7.12 -10.18
N LYS A 412 23.29 7.60 -9.61
CA LYS A 412 24.49 8.02 -10.35
C LYS A 412 25.06 6.88 -11.17
N MET A 413 25.24 5.71 -10.56
CA MET A 413 25.78 4.55 -11.26
C MET A 413 24.88 4.11 -12.42
N TRP A 414 23.56 4.04 -12.19
CA TRP A 414 22.61 3.66 -13.23
C TRP A 414 22.71 4.56 -14.46
N PHE A 415 22.62 5.88 -14.28
CA PHE A 415 22.69 6.82 -15.40
C PHE A 415 24.10 6.98 -15.97
N ARG A 416 25.15 6.55 -15.26
CA ARG A 416 26.50 6.48 -15.84
C ARG A 416 26.62 5.36 -16.88
N VAL A 417 26.00 4.20 -16.63
CA VAL A 417 26.12 3.03 -17.50
C VAL A 417 24.95 2.85 -18.48
N ASN A 418 23.79 3.41 -18.17
CA ASN A 418 22.54 3.19 -18.93
C ASN A 418 21.88 4.50 -19.39
N ALA A 419 22.56 5.66 -19.34
CA ALA A 419 21.99 6.89 -19.88
C ALA A 419 21.76 6.77 -21.39
N PRO A 420 20.61 7.23 -21.92
CA PRO A 420 20.42 7.43 -23.34
C PRO A 420 21.52 8.36 -23.89
N SER A 421 22.17 7.94 -24.99
CA SER A 421 23.34 8.64 -25.54
C SER A 421 23.09 10.08 -25.95
N ASP A 422 21.83 10.39 -26.28
CA ASP A 422 21.50 11.66 -26.92
C ASP A 422 21.00 12.70 -25.90
N ALA A 423 20.58 12.31 -24.69
CA ALA A 423 20.04 13.24 -23.70
C ALA A 423 21.05 13.66 -22.63
N THR A 424 20.89 14.86 -22.07
CA THR A 424 21.73 15.37 -20.98
C THR A 424 21.11 15.00 -19.63
N ILE A 425 21.88 14.39 -18.72
CA ILE A 425 21.37 13.92 -17.42
C ILE A 425 22.24 14.45 -16.28
N GLN A 426 21.60 15.15 -15.35
CA GLN A 426 22.15 15.57 -14.08
C GLN A 426 21.51 14.76 -12.96
N VAL A 427 22.33 14.18 -12.09
CA VAL A 427 21.85 13.52 -10.86
C VAL A 427 22.44 14.27 -9.68
N GLU A 428 21.57 14.75 -8.80
CA GLU A 428 21.90 15.61 -7.66
C GLU A 428 21.43 14.98 -6.35
N ASN A 429 22.18 15.22 -5.28
CA ASN A 429 21.82 14.80 -3.94
C ASN A 429 21.08 15.91 -3.22
N ILE A 430 19.90 15.62 -2.67
CA ILE A 430 19.12 16.56 -1.88
C ILE A 430 19.91 17.16 -0.70
N ASN A 431 20.86 16.40 -0.14
CA ASN A 431 21.67 16.84 0.98
C ASN A 431 22.67 17.97 0.62
N ASP A 432 22.94 18.18 -0.67
CA ASP A 432 23.87 19.22 -1.13
C ASP A 432 23.19 20.60 -1.19
N PHE A 433 21.86 20.64 -1.09
CA PHE A 433 21.08 21.88 -1.05
C PHE A 433 21.21 22.57 0.30
N LYS A 434 22.21 23.44 0.44
CA LYS A 434 22.51 24.18 1.68
C LYS A 434 21.34 25.02 2.21
N TRP A 435 20.45 25.48 1.33
CA TRP A 435 19.24 26.23 1.70
C TRP A 435 18.13 25.33 2.28
N LEU A 436 18.18 24.02 2.03
CA LEU A 436 17.17 23.06 2.45
C LEU A 436 17.39 22.67 3.92
N ASN A 437 16.88 23.50 4.82
CA ASN A 437 16.97 23.29 6.27
C ASN A 437 15.69 23.77 6.97
N SER A 438 15.50 23.41 8.24
CA SER A 438 14.28 23.73 8.99
C SER A 438 14.09 25.22 9.31
N SER A 439 15.12 26.04 9.16
CA SER A 439 14.96 27.50 9.31
C SER A 439 14.18 28.10 8.14
N TYR A 440 14.36 27.56 6.93
CA TYR A 440 13.71 28.05 5.72
C TYR A 440 12.49 27.21 5.29
N CYS A 441 12.54 25.89 5.46
CA CYS A 441 11.50 25.00 4.95
C CYS A 441 10.45 24.65 6.02
N SER A 442 9.22 25.19 5.85
CA SER A 442 8.09 24.95 6.76
C SER A 442 7.81 23.45 7.00
N VAL A 443 7.92 22.61 5.96
CA VAL A 443 7.72 21.15 6.13
C VAL A 443 8.82 20.51 6.97
N LEU A 444 10.08 20.83 6.73
CA LEU A 444 11.19 20.30 7.53
C LEU A 444 11.02 20.68 9.00
N ARG A 445 10.67 21.94 9.27
CA ARG A 445 10.37 22.43 10.61
C ARG A 445 9.25 21.62 11.28
N GLN A 446 8.19 21.33 10.55
CA GLN A 446 7.09 20.48 11.06
C GLN A 446 7.53 19.04 11.28
N LEU A 447 8.31 18.44 10.36
CA LEU A 447 8.83 17.07 10.47
C LEU A 447 9.78 16.90 11.68
N GLU A 448 10.55 17.94 12.01
CA GLU A 448 11.45 17.92 13.15
C GLU A 448 10.72 18.04 14.50
N SER A 449 9.49 18.55 14.50
CA SER A 449 8.69 18.74 15.72
C SER A 449 8.36 17.43 16.44
N ALA A 450 8.45 17.45 17.78
CA ALA A 450 8.17 16.29 18.63
C ALA A 450 6.75 15.73 18.43
N ARG A 451 5.78 16.62 18.21
CA ARG A 451 4.36 16.29 17.98
C ARG A 451 4.15 15.48 16.70
N LEU A 452 4.86 15.79 15.62
CA LEU A 452 4.77 15.03 14.37
C LEU A 452 5.47 13.68 14.50
N LYS A 453 6.66 13.66 15.12
CA LYS A 453 7.37 12.40 15.40
C LYS A 453 6.48 11.46 16.22
N GLU A 454 5.75 11.98 17.21
CA GLU A 454 4.81 11.21 17.99
C GLU A 454 3.60 10.71 17.17
N TYR A 455 3.03 11.55 16.31
CA TYR A 455 1.89 11.19 15.44
C TYR A 455 2.23 10.08 14.43
N TYR A 456 3.42 10.12 13.82
CA TYR A 456 3.85 9.14 12.82
C TYR A 456 4.52 7.89 13.41
N PHE A 457 5.31 8.02 14.48
CA PHE A 457 6.14 6.93 15.00
C PHE A 457 5.58 6.21 16.24
N LYS A 458 4.48 6.65 16.89
CA LYS A 458 3.76 5.85 17.92
C LYS A 458 2.90 4.71 17.31
N ALA A 459 3.49 3.91 16.43
CA ALA A 459 2.82 2.80 15.75
C ALA A 459 2.74 1.51 16.60
N ASN A 460 3.34 1.46 17.79
CA ASN A 460 3.44 0.22 18.58
C ASN A 460 2.39 0.08 19.71
N HIS A 461 1.35 0.91 19.76
CA HIS A 461 0.28 0.74 20.75
C HIS A 461 -0.86 -0.16 20.21
N PRO A 462 -1.23 -1.25 20.92
CA PRO A 462 -2.27 -2.19 20.52
C PRO A 462 -3.66 -1.57 20.27
N SER A 463 -3.92 -0.39 20.86
CA SER A 463 -5.15 0.39 20.70
C SER A 463 -5.30 1.08 19.34
N SER A 464 -4.28 1.08 18.49
CA SER A 464 -4.37 1.65 17.14
C SER A 464 -5.08 0.73 16.13
N ILE A 465 -5.23 -0.56 16.45
CA ILE A 465 -5.95 -1.54 15.63
C ILE A 465 -7.48 -1.31 15.70
N SER A 466 -7.98 -0.73 16.80
CA SER A 466 -9.39 -0.37 16.97
C SER A 466 -9.78 0.98 16.36
N ALA A 467 -8.80 1.81 15.95
CA ALA A 467 -9.04 3.18 15.47
C ALA A 467 -9.37 3.30 13.97
N GLY A 468 -9.72 2.20 13.30
CA GLY A 468 -10.19 2.20 11.91
C GLY A 468 -9.10 2.33 10.84
N ALA A 469 -9.42 1.86 9.63
CA ALA A 469 -8.53 1.84 8.47
C ALA A 469 -8.10 3.24 7.98
N ASP A 470 -8.84 4.28 8.37
CA ASP A 470 -8.57 5.66 7.99
C ASP A 470 -7.18 6.08 8.47
N ASN A 471 -6.81 5.81 9.74
CA ASN A 471 -5.53 6.20 10.32
C ASN A 471 -4.28 5.52 9.73
N LEU A 472 -4.44 4.46 8.93
CA LEU A 472 -3.31 3.74 8.34
C LEU A 472 -2.94 4.21 6.92
N LYS A 473 -3.92 4.69 6.14
CA LYS A 473 -3.66 5.48 4.92
C LYS A 473 -2.75 6.67 5.27
N TYR A 474 -2.95 7.20 6.47
CA TYR A 474 -2.37 8.43 7.00
C TYR A 474 -0.98 8.28 7.65
N ARG A 475 -0.37 7.09 7.60
CA ARG A 475 1.00 6.81 8.07
C ARG A 475 1.87 6.28 6.93
N ASN A 476 2.01 7.03 5.84
CA ASN A 476 2.97 6.69 4.78
C ASN A 476 4.22 7.57 4.94
N PRO A 477 5.41 6.99 5.23
CA PRO A 477 6.66 7.73 5.26
C PRO A 477 6.94 8.49 3.95
N LYS A 478 6.39 8.06 2.80
CA LYS A 478 6.49 8.81 1.54
C LYS A 478 5.89 10.22 1.63
N TYR A 479 4.86 10.45 2.46
CA TYR A 479 4.33 11.80 2.71
C TYR A 479 5.24 12.66 3.60
N LEU A 480 6.27 12.07 4.19
CA LEU A 480 7.35 12.75 4.92
C LEU A 480 8.61 12.89 4.06
N SER A 481 8.65 12.26 2.89
CA SER A 481 9.80 12.36 2.01
C SER A 481 9.92 13.79 1.51
N MET A 482 11.07 14.41 1.82
CA MET A 482 11.38 15.74 1.35
C MET A 482 11.46 15.82 -0.18
N LEU A 483 11.76 14.72 -0.86
CA LEU A 483 11.72 14.66 -2.33
C LEU A 483 10.34 15.05 -2.88
N ASN A 484 9.25 14.68 -2.19
CA ASN A 484 7.91 15.07 -2.60
C ASN A 484 7.62 16.56 -2.36
N HIS A 485 8.31 17.20 -1.42
CA HIS A 485 8.11 18.61 -1.10
C HIS A 485 9.06 19.54 -1.86
N LEU A 486 10.17 19.03 -2.42
CA LEU A 486 11.07 19.80 -3.29
C LEU A 486 10.35 20.44 -4.48
N ARG A 487 9.23 19.87 -4.93
CA ARG A 487 8.42 20.46 -6.02
C ARG A 487 7.93 21.88 -5.72
N PHE A 488 7.86 22.28 -4.45
CA PHE A 488 7.51 23.64 -4.03
C PHE A 488 8.72 24.59 -3.96
N TYR A 489 9.90 24.10 -4.28
CA TYR A 489 11.16 24.84 -4.23
C TYR A 489 11.91 24.81 -5.57
N LEU A 490 11.19 24.58 -6.68
CA LEU A 490 11.80 24.51 -8.01
C LEU A 490 12.62 25.77 -8.37
N PRO A 491 12.21 27.00 -8.05
CA PRO A 491 13.05 28.18 -8.28
C PRO A 491 14.31 28.24 -7.42
N GLU A 492 14.32 27.64 -6.23
CA GLU A 492 15.48 27.57 -5.35
C GLU A 492 16.46 26.48 -5.82
N VAL A 493 15.95 25.39 -6.39
CA VAL A 493 16.76 24.35 -7.03
C VAL A 493 17.36 24.85 -8.35
N TYR A 494 16.55 25.49 -9.21
CA TYR A 494 16.96 25.95 -10.55
C TYR A 494 16.71 27.46 -10.75
N PRO A 495 17.49 28.34 -10.10
CA PRO A 495 17.23 29.79 -10.09
C PRO A 495 17.43 30.48 -11.45
N LYS A 496 18.22 29.88 -12.35
CA LYS A 496 18.56 30.45 -13.67
C LYS A 496 17.59 30.04 -14.78
N LEU A 497 16.73 29.05 -14.52
CA LEU A 497 15.75 28.59 -15.51
C LEU A 497 14.47 29.44 -15.44
N ASP A 498 13.85 29.59 -16.60
CA ASP A 498 12.61 30.35 -16.77
C ASP A 498 11.36 29.48 -16.74
N LYS A 499 11.46 28.25 -17.26
CA LYS A 499 10.37 27.29 -17.37
C LYS A 499 10.94 25.88 -17.18
N ILE A 500 10.19 25.01 -16.49
CA ILE A 500 10.61 23.62 -16.24
C ILE A 500 9.41 22.69 -16.24
N LEU A 501 9.55 21.49 -16.81
CA LEU A 501 8.53 20.45 -16.72
C LEU A 501 8.84 19.51 -15.56
N PHE A 502 7.97 19.46 -14.57
CA PHE A 502 8.06 18.51 -13.48
C PHE A 502 7.40 17.18 -13.87
N LEU A 503 8.10 16.07 -13.64
CA LEU A 503 7.62 14.71 -13.87
C LEU A 503 7.75 13.87 -12.59
N ASP A 504 6.67 13.22 -12.15
CA ASP A 504 6.77 12.20 -11.10
C ASP A 504 7.40 10.90 -11.68
N ASP A 505 7.95 10.04 -10.84
CA ASP A 505 8.62 8.79 -11.24
C ASP A 505 7.66 7.67 -11.70
N ASP A 506 6.37 7.84 -11.47
CA ASP A 506 5.31 6.87 -11.75
C ASP A 506 4.54 7.18 -13.04
N ILE A 507 5.18 7.87 -13.98
CA ILE A 507 4.62 8.20 -15.29
C ILE A 507 5.32 7.46 -16.42
N VAL A 508 4.66 7.43 -17.58
CA VAL A 508 5.24 6.99 -18.84
C VAL A 508 4.90 8.02 -19.91
N VAL A 509 5.91 8.44 -20.66
CA VAL A 509 5.76 9.32 -21.82
C VAL A 509 5.51 8.47 -23.07
N GLN A 510 4.53 8.86 -23.88
CA GLN A 510 4.12 8.19 -25.11
C GLN A 510 4.23 9.09 -26.34
N LYS A 511 4.45 10.40 -26.16
CA LYS A 511 4.55 11.40 -27.24
C LYS A 511 5.58 12.46 -26.88
N ASP A 512 6.08 13.15 -27.91
CA ASP A 512 7.00 14.27 -27.77
C ASP A 512 6.41 15.38 -26.87
N LEU A 513 7.15 15.76 -25.83
CA LEU A 513 6.75 16.76 -24.83
C LEU A 513 7.29 18.17 -25.15
N ALA A 514 8.21 18.31 -26.11
CA ALA A 514 8.78 19.60 -26.49
C ALA A 514 7.73 20.71 -26.78
N PRO A 515 6.57 20.42 -27.42
CA PRO A 515 5.56 21.45 -27.68
C PRO A 515 4.97 22.11 -26.41
N LEU A 516 5.15 21.52 -25.22
CA LEU A 516 4.70 22.12 -23.97
C LEU A 516 5.40 23.44 -23.64
N TRP A 517 6.62 23.64 -24.11
CA TRP A 517 7.35 24.90 -23.89
C TRP A 517 6.72 26.09 -24.62
N GLU A 518 6.03 25.83 -25.73
CA GLU A 518 5.36 26.84 -26.56
C GLU A 518 3.94 27.16 -26.08
N VAL A 519 3.41 26.44 -25.09
CA VAL A 519 2.08 26.71 -24.53
C VAL A 519 2.07 28.07 -23.82
N ASP A 520 1.19 28.96 -24.25
CA ASP A 520 0.90 30.20 -23.54
C ASP A 520 0.05 29.91 -22.28
N MET A 521 0.70 30.01 -21.13
CA MET A 521 0.10 29.80 -19.82
C MET A 521 -0.70 31.03 -19.33
N GLN A 522 -0.88 32.07 -20.14
CA GLN A 522 -1.69 33.25 -19.83
C GLN A 522 -1.26 33.95 -18.52
N GLY A 523 0.05 34.01 -18.28
CA GLY A 523 0.63 34.55 -17.05
C GLY A 523 0.28 33.76 -15.79
N LYS A 524 -0.18 32.50 -15.91
CA LYS A 524 -0.31 31.56 -14.79
C LYS A 524 1.06 30.91 -14.50
N VAL A 525 1.22 30.37 -13.29
CA VAL A 525 2.50 29.80 -12.84
C VAL A 525 2.58 28.30 -13.11
N ASN A 526 1.46 27.59 -13.01
CA ASN A 526 1.37 26.14 -13.18
C ASN A 526 0.50 25.81 -14.41
N GLY A 527 1.00 25.01 -15.34
CA GLY A 527 0.23 24.35 -16.38
C GLY A 527 -0.04 22.92 -15.95
N ALA A 528 -1.30 22.54 -15.79
CA ALA A 528 -1.69 21.21 -15.36
C ALA A 528 -2.99 20.76 -16.02
N VAL A 529 -3.15 19.44 -16.17
CA VAL A 529 -4.43 18.88 -16.59
C VAL A 529 -5.38 18.79 -15.40
N GLU A 530 -6.56 19.36 -15.58
CA GLU A 530 -7.65 19.29 -14.60
C GLU A 530 -8.22 17.87 -14.49
N THR A 531 -8.48 17.44 -13.26
CA THR A 531 -8.91 16.08 -12.93
C THR A 531 -10.42 15.95 -12.69
N CYS A 532 -11.16 17.05 -12.80
CA CYS A 532 -12.59 17.03 -12.46
C CYS A 532 -13.43 16.27 -13.47
N LYS A 533 -14.26 15.39 -12.92
CA LYS A 533 -15.44 14.80 -13.56
C LYS A 533 -16.68 15.15 -12.71
N GLU A 534 -17.83 14.55 -13.01
CA GLU A 534 -19.16 14.94 -12.48
C GLU A 534 -19.25 15.12 -10.95
N SER A 535 -18.38 14.49 -10.13
CA SER A 535 -18.29 14.76 -8.68
C SER A 535 -16.95 14.42 -8.01
N PHE A 536 -15.90 14.10 -8.78
CA PHE A 536 -14.60 13.68 -8.24
C PHE A 536 -13.54 14.76 -8.43
N HIS A 537 -12.63 14.85 -7.44
CA HIS A 537 -11.42 15.68 -7.46
C HIS A 537 -11.62 17.20 -7.48
N ARG A 538 -12.72 17.71 -6.92
CA ARG A 538 -12.86 19.13 -6.57
C ARG A 538 -12.21 19.44 -5.22
N PHE A 539 -12.05 20.74 -4.92
CA PHE A 539 -11.37 21.20 -3.71
C PHE A 539 -12.03 20.68 -2.42
N ASP A 540 -13.37 20.53 -2.39
CA ASP A 540 -14.12 20.00 -1.25
C ASP A 540 -13.66 18.60 -0.78
N LYS A 541 -13.06 17.79 -1.67
CA LYS A 541 -12.53 16.47 -1.33
C LYS A 541 -11.16 16.50 -0.69
N TYR A 542 -10.42 17.59 -0.85
CA TYR A 542 -9.03 17.71 -0.40
C TYR A 542 -8.87 18.63 0.81
N LEU A 543 -9.73 19.66 0.91
CA LEU A 543 -9.64 20.71 1.91
C LEU A 543 -10.84 20.66 2.86
N ASN A 544 -10.61 21.09 4.09
CA ASN A 544 -11.66 21.15 5.11
C ASN A 544 -12.44 22.47 5.02
N PHE A 545 -13.50 22.49 4.21
CA PHE A 545 -14.39 23.66 4.04
C PHE A 545 -15.27 23.97 5.26
N SER A 546 -15.28 23.12 6.29
CA SER A 546 -15.86 23.50 7.59
C SER A 546 -14.97 24.46 8.37
N ASN A 547 -13.71 24.66 7.95
CA ASN A 547 -12.80 25.63 8.55
C ASN A 547 -12.94 26.99 7.82
N PRO A 548 -13.25 28.09 8.53
CA PRO A 548 -13.41 29.43 7.94
C PRO A 548 -12.21 29.87 7.09
N LYS A 549 -10.98 29.54 7.52
CA LYS A 549 -9.75 29.87 6.78
C LYS A 549 -9.74 29.29 5.36
N ILE A 550 -10.39 28.15 5.15
CA ILE A 550 -10.52 27.54 3.82
C ILE A 550 -11.72 28.13 3.08
N SER A 551 -12.91 28.14 3.70
CA SER A 551 -14.14 28.57 3.02
C SER A 551 -14.15 30.05 2.61
N GLU A 552 -13.40 30.90 3.31
CA GLU A 552 -13.28 32.33 3.00
C GLU A 552 -12.27 32.61 1.87
N ASN A 553 -11.31 31.70 1.62
CA ASN A 553 -10.22 31.91 0.66
C ASN A 553 -10.33 31.08 -0.62
N PHE A 554 -11.09 29.99 -0.61
CA PHE A 554 -11.17 29.04 -1.72
C PHE A 554 -12.62 28.72 -2.06
N ASP A 555 -12.87 28.35 -3.32
CA ASP A 555 -14.15 27.80 -3.75
C ASP A 555 -14.15 26.27 -3.60
N ALA A 556 -15.15 25.72 -2.91
CA ALA A 556 -15.36 24.28 -2.76
C ALA A 556 -15.60 23.59 -4.12
N GLY A 557 -16.22 24.32 -5.04
CA GLY A 557 -16.50 23.90 -6.41
C GLY A 557 -15.28 23.98 -7.33
N ALA A 558 -14.17 24.59 -6.92
CA ALA A 558 -12.99 24.75 -7.77
C ALA A 558 -12.45 23.40 -8.25
N CYS A 559 -12.00 23.37 -9.50
CA CYS A 559 -11.49 22.15 -10.08
C CYS A 559 -10.07 21.83 -9.58
N GLY A 560 -9.87 20.60 -9.09
CA GLY A 560 -8.54 20.10 -8.76
C GLY A 560 -7.80 19.61 -10.01
N TRP A 561 -6.49 19.74 -9.97
CA TRP A 561 -5.55 19.10 -10.89
C TRP A 561 -4.70 18.09 -10.10
N ALA A 562 -3.75 17.44 -10.73
CA ALA A 562 -2.83 16.53 -10.06
C ALA A 562 -1.39 16.85 -10.41
N PHE A 563 -0.50 16.58 -9.45
CA PHE A 563 0.90 16.46 -9.79
C PHE A 563 1.14 15.21 -10.64
N GLY A 564 2.23 15.21 -11.40
CA GLY A 564 2.66 14.07 -12.21
C GLY A 564 3.32 14.51 -13.50
N MET A 565 2.71 15.51 -14.13
CA MET A 565 3.25 16.23 -15.27
C MET A 565 2.74 17.67 -15.16
N ASN A 566 3.62 18.60 -14.81
CA ASN A 566 3.26 19.99 -14.59
C ASN A 566 4.28 20.90 -15.23
N MET A 567 3.81 21.86 -16.01
CA MET A 567 4.67 22.90 -16.57
C MET A 567 4.72 24.08 -15.61
N PHE A 568 5.91 24.46 -15.14
CA PHE A 568 6.05 25.59 -14.22
C PHE A 568 6.79 26.75 -14.88
N ASP A 569 6.17 27.94 -14.88
CA ASP A 569 6.84 29.20 -15.21
C ASP A 569 7.56 29.72 -13.95
N LEU A 570 8.87 29.49 -13.90
CA LEU A 570 9.71 29.85 -12.76
C LEU A 570 9.92 31.36 -12.65
N ARG A 571 9.79 32.13 -13.74
CA ARG A 571 9.85 33.60 -13.68
C ARG A 571 8.64 34.15 -12.96
N GLU A 572 7.44 33.76 -13.36
CA GLU A 572 6.20 34.19 -12.70
C GLU A 572 6.11 33.61 -11.28
N TRP A 573 6.65 32.41 -11.05
CA TRP A 573 6.77 31.85 -9.70
C TRP A 573 7.57 32.77 -8.77
N ARG A 574 8.78 33.19 -9.20
CA ARG A 574 9.65 34.09 -8.42
C ARG A 574 8.99 35.45 -8.20
N LYS A 575 8.42 36.04 -9.26
CA LYS A 575 7.76 37.36 -9.22
C LYS A 575 6.60 37.41 -8.23
N ARG A 576 5.83 36.32 -8.11
CA ARG A 576 4.66 36.22 -7.21
C ARG A 576 4.99 35.58 -5.86
N ASN A 577 6.25 35.21 -5.62
CA ASN A 577 6.72 34.53 -4.42
C ASN A 577 5.84 33.31 -4.04
N ILE A 578 5.63 32.40 -4.99
CA ILE A 578 4.74 31.24 -4.76
C ILE A 578 5.29 30.31 -3.66
N THR A 579 6.62 30.21 -3.52
CA THR A 579 7.25 29.49 -2.40
C THR A 579 6.83 30.08 -1.05
N GLY A 580 6.71 31.42 -0.94
CA GLY A 580 6.21 32.08 0.26
C GLY A 580 4.73 31.81 0.55
N ILE A 581 3.89 31.73 -0.48
CA ILE A 581 2.47 31.32 -0.33
C ILE A 581 2.39 29.89 0.20
N TYR A 582 3.23 29.00 -0.35
CA TYR A 582 3.34 27.63 0.13
C TYR A 582 3.73 27.56 1.61
N HIS A 583 4.75 28.31 2.04
CA HIS A 583 5.17 28.37 3.45
C HIS A 583 4.03 28.84 4.35
N TYR A 584 3.35 29.93 3.99
CA TYR A 584 2.23 30.47 4.74
C TYR A 584 1.16 29.41 5.02
N TRP A 585 0.68 28.74 3.97
CA TRP A 585 -0.37 27.74 4.13
C TRP A 585 0.11 26.49 4.85
N GLN A 586 1.34 26.06 4.58
CA GLN A 586 1.94 24.92 5.27
C GLN A 586 1.99 25.18 6.78
N ASP A 587 2.47 26.35 7.20
CA ASP A 587 2.53 26.75 8.61
C ASP A 587 1.15 26.86 9.24
N MET A 588 0.18 27.40 8.50
CA MET A 588 -1.21 27.49 8.96
C MET A 588 -1.89 26.13 9.16
N ASN A 589 -1.35 25.06 8.57
CA ASN A 589 -1.85 23.69 8.72
C ASN A 589 -0.96 22.81 9.63
N GLU A 590 -0.18 23.40 10.54
CA GLU A 590 0.64 22.65 11.51
C GLU A 590 -0.19 21.64 12.33
N ASP A 591 -1.43 21.99 12.66
CA ASP A 591 -2.37 21.15 13.41
C ASP A 591 -3.19 20.17 12.55
N ARG A 592 -3.02 20.19 11.23
CA ARG A 592 -3.73 19.35 10.24
C ARG A 592 -5.24 19.54 10.22
N THR A 593 -5.70 20.74 10.55
CA THR A 593 -7.13 21.10 10.52
C THR A 593 -7.60 21.59 9.15
N LEU A 594 -6.72 22.14 8.31
CA LEU A 594 -7.04 22.67 6.98
C LEU A 594 -7.07 21.56 5.92
N TRP A 595 -6.09 20.66 5.96
CA TRP A 595 -6.09 19.40 5.23
C TRP A 595 -5.32 18.35 6.01
N LYS A 596 -5.53 17.07 5.70
CA LYS A 596 -4.90 15.99 6.46
C LYS A 596 -3.43 15.78 6.06
N LEU A 597 -3.20 15.36 4.81
CA LEU A 597 -1.91 14.81 4.36
C LEU A 597 -1.69 14.92 2.85
N GLY A 598 -0.44 14.69 2.45
CA GLY A 598 0.00 14.69 1.05
C GLY A 598 0.43 16.07 0.55
N SER A 599 1.07 16.07 -0.62
CA SER A 599 1.52 17.29 -1.31
C SER A 599 0.45 17.90 -2.21
N LEU A 600 -0.56 17.13 -2.63
CA LEU A 600 -1.59 17.64 -3.53
C LEU A 600 -2.45 18.75 -2.90
N PRO A 601 -3.04 18.58 -1.69
CA PRO A 601 -3.82 19.66 -1.07
C PRO A 601 -3.07 21.00 -0.92
N PRO A 602 -1.80 21.04 -0.41
CA PRO A 602 -1.06 22.30 -0.39
C PRO A 602 -0.71 22.80 -1.80
N GLY A 603 -0.54 21.92 -2.80
CA GLY A 603 -0.43 22.30 -4.20
C GLY A 603 -1.66 23.06 -4.71
N LEU A 604 -2.85 22.49 -4.51
CA LEU A 604 -4.10 23.11 -4.95
C LEU A 604 -4.30 24.50 -4.35
N ILE A 605 -4.02 24.66 -3.06
CA ILE A 605 -4.07 25.94 -2.35
C ILE A 605 -3.02 26.92 -2.88
N THR A 606 -1.76 26.48 -3.01
CA THR A 606 -0.62 27.33 -3.40
C THR A 606 -0.81 27.91 -4.80
N PHE A 607 -1.36 27.12 -5.73
CA PHE A 607 -1.57 27.54 -7.12
C PHE A 607 -3.03 27.90 -7.44
N TYR A 608 -3.85 28.19 -6.43
CA TYR A 608 -5.23 28.59 -6.63
C TYR A 608 -5.31 29.88 -7.46
N ASN A 609 -6.15 29.89 -8.52
CA ASN A 609 -6.21 30.94 -9.54
C ASN A 609 -4.89 31.22 -10.29
N LEU A 610 -3.87 30.38 -10.11
CA LEU A 610 -2.54 30.47 -10.74
C LEU A 610 -2.21 29.24 -11.59
N THR A 611 -3.22 28.39 -11.86
CA THR A 611 -3.10 27.22 -12.72
C THR A 611 -3.80 27.47 -14.06
N TYR A 612 -3.10 27.17 -15.15
CA TYR A 612 -3.62 27.09 -16.51
C TYR A 612 -4.07 25.66 -16.79
N ALA A 613 -5.34 25.50 -17.17
CA ALA A 613 -5.93 24.21 -17.47
C ALA A 613 -5.49 23.72 -18.86
N MET A 614 -4.64 22.69 -18.88
CA MET A 614 -4.13 22.08 -20.11
C MET A 614 -5.13 21.09 -20.71
N GLU A 615 -4.97 20.81 -22.00
CA GLU A 615 -5.77 19.80 -22.69
C GLU A 615 -5.60 18.40 -22.05
N ARG A 616 -6.71 17.67 -21.89
CA ARG A 616 -6.73 16.35 -21.23
C ARG A 616 -5.85 15.29 -21.89
N SER A 617 -5.53 15.43 -23.17
CA SER A 617 -4.66 14.52 -23.90
C SER A 617 -3.19 14.62 -23.44
N TRP A 618 -2.78 15.68 -22.74
CA TRP A 618 -1.41 15.78 -22.25
C TRP A 618 -1.11 14.80 -21.11
N HIS A 619 -2.04 14.60 -20.19
CA HIS A 619 -1.80 13.82 -18.97
C HIS A 619 -3.05 13.04 -18.55
N VAL A 620 -2.99 11.71 -18.68
CA VAL A 620 -4.06 10.79 -18.27
C VAL A 620 -3.68 10.06 -16.99
N LEU A 621 -4.54 10.18 -15.99
CA LEU A 621 -4.36 9.61 -14.66
C LEU A 621 -5.23 8.38 -14.44
N GLY A 622 -4.86 7.59 -13.44
CA GLY A 622 -5.68 6.54 -12.86
C GLY A 622 -5.11 5.13 -13.05
N LEU A 623 -3.99 4.95 -13.75
CA LEU A 623 -3.46 3.62 -14.04
C LEU A 623 -3.06 2.87 -12.75
N GLY A 624 -2.83 3.60 -11.64
CA GLY A 624 -2.52 3.03 -10.34
C GLY A 624 -3.71 2.86 -9.38
N TYR A 625 -4.96 3.10 -9.81
CA TYR A 625 -6.15 2.84 -8.98
C TYR A 625 -7.47 2.54 -9.72
N ASP A 626 -7.61 2.91 -10.99
CA ASP A 626 -8.84 2.80 -11.76
C ASP A 626 -8.75 1.68 -12.81
N PRO A 627 -9.38 0.51 -12.57
CA PRO A 627 -9.39 -0.59 -13.53
C PRO A 627 -10.36 -0.38 -14.70
N ALA A 628 -11.03 0.76 -14.82
CA ALA A 628 -12.05 1.04 -15.84
C ALA A 628 -11.73 2.27 -16.72
N LEU A 629 -10.44 2.66 -16.81
CA LEU A 629 -10.04 3.74 -17.71
C LEU A 629 -10.34 3.40 -19.17
N ASN A 630 -10.72 4.45 -19.92
CA ASN A 630 -10.96 4.35 -21.35
C ASN A 630 -9.63 4.12 -22.08
N GLN A 631 -9.53 2.97 -22.75
CA GLN A 631 -8.38 2.53 -23.52
C GLN A 631 -7.93 3.57 -24.57
N THR A 632 -8.87 4.14 -25.33
CA THR A 632 -8.58 5.16 -26.35
C THR A 632 -8.01 6.44 -25.73
N ALA A 633 -8.42 6.78 -24.50
CA ALA A 633 -7.85 7.92 -23.79
C ALA A 633 -6.40 7.66 -23.39
N ILE A 634 -6.08 6.43 -22.96
CA ILE A 634 -4.69 6.03 -22.64
C ILE A 634 -3.82 6.08 -23.90
N GLU A 635 -4.29 5.51 -25.02
CA GLU A 635 -3.55 5.47 -26.28
C GLU A 635 -3.29 6.87 -26.86
N ASN A 636 -4.24 7.79 -26.70
CA ASN A 636 -4.09 9.16 -27.19
C ASN A 636 -3.31 10.08 -26.25
N ALA A 637 -3.01 9.65 -25.02
CA ALA A 637 -2.34 10.49 -24.04
C ALA A 637 -0.85 10.71 -24.37
N ALA A 638 -0.33 11.91 -24.16
CA ALA A 638 1.11 12.17 -24.19
C ALA A 638 1.82 11.57 -22.98
N VAL A 639 1.21 11.66 -21.80
CA VAL A 639 1.70 11.07 -20.55
C VAL A 639 0.60 10.24 -19.88
N VAL A 640 0.95 9.02 -19.48
CA VAL A 640 0.07 8.16 -18.66
C VAL A 640 0.65 7.99 -17.26
N HIS A 641 -0.21 8.09 -16.25
CA HIS A 641 0.21 8.18 -14.85
C HIS A 641 -0.33 7.04 -14.01
N TYR A 642 0.58 6.29 -13.37
CA TYR A 642 0.28 5.24 -12.41
C TYR A 642 0.08 5.80 -11.00
N ASN A 643 -0.57 6.96 -10.88
CA ASN A 643 -0.92 7.53 -9.59
C ASN A 643 -1.84 6.56 -8.82
N GLY A 644 -1.59 6.40 -7.52
CA GLY A 644 -2.27 5.39 -6.68
C GLY A 644 -1.33 4.30 -6.17
N ASN A 645 -1.92 3.21 -5.69
CA ASN A 645 -1.20 2.14 -4.97
C ASN A 645 -0.72 1.00 -5.88
N TYR A 646 -1.34 0.84 -7.05
CA TYR A 646 -1.08 -0.27 -7.97
C TYR A 646 0.03 0.11 -8.97
N LYS A 647 1.24 0.33 -8.46
CA LYS A 647 2.42 0.72 -9.26
C LYS A 647 2.89 -0.42 -10.18
N PRO A 648 3.42 -0.12 -11.38
CA PRO A 648 3.74 -1.13 -12.38
C PRO A 648 4.88 -2.07 -11.96
N TRP A 649 5.81 -1.61 -11.14
CA TRP A 649 6.89 -2.41 -10.54
C TRP A 649 6.47 -3.25 -9.32
N LEU A 650 5.17 -3.30 -9.00
CA LEU A 650 4.64 -4.13 -7.91
C LEU A 650 3.87 -5.34 -8.46
N GLY A 651 3.90 -6.44 -7.71
CA GLY A 651 3.11 -7.64 -8.03
C GLY A 651 1.59 -7.38 -8.07
N LEU A 652 1.12 -6.31 -7.42
CA LEU A 652 -0.29 -5.93 -7.37
C LEU A 652 -0.78 -5.19 -8.62
N ALA A 653 0.11 -4.66 -9.47
CA ALA A 653 -0.30 -3.79 -10.57
C ALA A 653 -1.36 -4.44 -11.49
N PHE A 654 -2.27 -3.62 -12.02
CA PHE A 654 -3.26 -4.10 -12.96
C PHE A 654 -2.57 -4.67 -14.20
N ALA A 655 -2.79 -5.97 -14.46
CA ALA A 655 -2.12 -6.69 -15.55
C ALA A 655 -2.27 -6.00 -16.91
N LYS A 656 -3.46 -5.43 -17.19
CA LYS A 656 -3.73 -4.72 -18.45
C LYS A 656 -2.96 -3.42 -18.64
N TYR A 657 -2.47 -2.79 -17.57
CA TYR A 657 -1.71 -1.54 -17.67
C TYR A 657 -0.20 -1.75 -17.61
N LYS A 658 0.28 -2.87 -17.05
CA LYS A 658 1.72 -3.18 -16.98
C LYS A 658 2.48 -3.00 -18.32
N PRO A 659 1.93 -3.43 -19.48
CA PRO A 659 2.65 -3.33 -20.76
C PRO A 659 3.07 -1.92 -21.17
N TYR A 660 2.33 -0.87 -20.74
CA TYR A 660 2.72 0.51 -21.07
C TYR A 660 4.03 0.93 -20.37
N TRP A 661 4.34 0.34 -19.21
CA TRP A 661 5.55 0.63 -18.45
C TRP A 661 6.66 -0.37 -18.74
N SER A 662 6.37 -1.68 -18.78
CA SER A 662 7.38 -2.73 -18.95
C SER A 662 8.14 -2.63 -20.29
N LYS A 663 7.51 -2.11 -21.35
CA LYS A 663 8.17 -1.92 -22.65
C LYS A 663 9.36 -0.94 -22.64
N TYR A 664 9.49 -0.13 -21.59
CA TYR A 664 10.61 0.80 -21.40
C TYR A 664 11.64 0.30 -20.38
N VAL A 665 11.47 -0.93 -19.88
CA VAL A 665 12.42 -1.59 -18.98
C VAL A 665 13.36 -2.46 -19.81
N GLU A 666 14.66 -2.24 -19.65
CA GLU A 666 15.69 -3.03 -20.30
C GLU A 666 15.94 -4.33 -19.53
N TYR A 667 15.04 -5.30 -19.61
CA TYR A 667 15.14 -6.58 -18.88
C TYR A 667 16.42 -7.38 -19.19
N ASP A 668 17.10 -7.07 -20.29
CA ASP A 668 18.39 -7.66 -20.64
C ASP A 668 19.58 -7.06 -19.86
N ASN A 669 19.35 -5.97 -19.13
CA ASN A 669 20.36 -5.30 -18.33
C ASN A 669 20.92 -6.25 -17.24
N PRO A 670 22.26 -6.38 -17.12
CA PRO A 670 22.89 -7.29 -16.16
C PRO A 670 22.45 -7.06 -14.70
N TYR A 671 22.25 -5.79 -14.30
CA TYR A 671 21.81 -5.48 -12.93
C TYR A 671 20.39 -5.95 -12.67
N LEU A 672 19.48 -5.80 -13.65
CA LEU A 672 18.08 -6.24 -13.51
C LEU A 672 17.99 -7.78 -13.44
N ARG A 673 18.71 -8.48 -14.31
CA ARG A 673 18.78 -9.95 -14.31
C ARG A 673 19.37 -10.50 -13.01
N LEU A 674 20.44 -9.90 -12.51
CA LEU A 674 21.08 -10.31 -11.25
C LEU A 674 20.12 -10.22 -10.06
N CYS A 675 19.21 -9.25 -10.10
CA CYS A 675 18.24 -9.01 -9.04
C CYS A 675 16.86 -9.65 -9.29
N ASN A 676 16.75 -10.57 -10.25
CA ASN A 676 15.49 -11.24 -10.62
C ASN A 676 14.36 -10.27 -11.00
N ILE A 677 14.69 -9.17 -11.65
CA ILE A 677 13.70 -8.25 -12.24
C ILE A 677 13.50 -8.70 -13.69
N ASN A 678 12.42 -9.46 -13.90
CA ASN A 678 12.05 -10.04 -15.20
C ASN A 678 10.63 -9.56 -15.59
N GLU A 679 10.25 -9.78 -16.86
CA GLU A 679 8.94 -9.39 -17.42
C GLU A 679 7.75 -10.04 -16.71
#